data_AF-A0A834TDD8-F1
#
_entry.id   AF-A0A834TDD8-F1
#
_cell.length_a   1.000
_cell.length_b   1.000
_cell.length_c   1.000
_cell.angle_alpha   90.00
_cell.angle_beta   90.00
_cell.angle_gamma   90.00
#
_symmetry.space_group_name_H-M   'P 1'
#
loop_
_entity.id
_entity.type
_entity.pdbx_description
1 polymer ?
#
loop_
_entity_poly.entity_id
_entity_poly.type
_entity_poly.pdbx_seq_one_letter_code
_entity_poly.pdbx_strand_id
1 'polypeptide(L)'
;MSVKIHLMLNSKVLINGAGDSIVATSLLEASNLIVLKESSVIHSNANLGVHGQGFLNLSGPGNLIEAQHLILSLFYGIHVEPGSVLRGPLEAADNNSMTPQLSCELANCPVELLHPPEDCNVNSTLAFTLQICRVEDVIVEGTITGSVVHFHWVRNVDVHSGAITVSGLGCTGGLGRGRYYENGLGGGGGHGGIGGDGYYNGNFIEGGTTYGDVDLPCELGSGSGNNSLAGSTAGGGIIVMGSLEHSLSSLTLKGSLRADGESFGKDTSGQNGRIISGIGPGGGSGGTILLFVQSLVLEDSSVVSAAGGHGSPSGGGGGGGGRVHFHWSDIPVGDEYIPLASVKGAIHTGGGFGGGRGLPGKNGTISGRSCPKGLYGIFCEECPVGTYKNSSGSDRALCHSCPPYELPRRAIYTSVRGGVTEIPCPYNCISERYHMPNCYTAFEELVYTFGGPWFFGLLLLGLLVLLALVLSAARMKYVGGDDLPTLVPAQHDTRINSFPFLESLNEIIETNRSEESQSHVHRLYFQGSNSFGEPWHLSHCLPEQVKDIVYEDAFNRFVDDINILATYHWWEGSIYSLLCIIAYPLAWSWLQKNRRKKLQQLREFVRSEYDHACLRSCRSRALYEGLKVAATSDLVLAYLDFFLGGDEKRSDLPPHLHQRFPMPIIFGGDGSYMAPFSIQSDNILTSIMSQSVPPTIWYRFVAGLNAQLRLVRRGHLKITLRHIVNWLDLYAHPTLGTYGVHVDLAWFQPTASEYCQFGLVVRVTENESTLPSLESYDESRLMEKQPCLLRSQRNPEHQLIGNEHMMTPRRMSGGIVNSESLRTLKEKKTIYCPFAFIICNTKPVGHQDLVGLFISILLLGDLSLMFLTILQMYSLSLLNFFLVLFVLPFGVLFPFPSGICALFSQGPRRSAGLARLYALWNFSSLVNVVVAFICGFIHYYTTTHSNKEHSNFQSWSFSMDESEWWMLPSGLVLCKIIQARLIDRHVANQEIQDPSLYSSDPNVFWHS
;
A
#
# COMPACT_ATOMS: atom_id res chain seq x y z
N MET A 1 -69.96 -10.83 -41.72
CA MET A 1 -69.32 -10.46 -43.01
C MET A 1 -67.95 -11.12 -43.03
N SER A 2 -67.59 -11.86 -44.09
CA SER A 2 -66.27 -12.49 -44.23
C SER A 2 -65.60 -12.01 -45.52
N VAL A 3 -64.38 -11.49 -45.42
CA VAL A 3 -63.63 -10.84 -46.51
C VAL A 3 -62.17 -11.28 -46.47
N LYS A 4 -61.46 -11.26 -47.60
CA LYS A 4 -60.01 -11.53 -47.60
C LYS A 4 -59.19 -10.33 -47.14
N ILE A 5 -59.48 -9.16 -47.70
CA ILE A 5 -58.81 -7.89 -47.38
C ILE A 5 -59.90 -6.84 -47.25
N HIS A 6 -59.90 -6.07 -46.16
CA HIS A 6 -60.83 -4.98 -45.91
C HIS A 6 -60.09 -3.65 -45.82
N LEU A 7 -60.22 -2.81 -46.86
CA LEU A 7 -59.61 -1.49 -46.92
C LEU A 7 -60.70 -0.42 -46.86
N MET A 8 -60.60 0.48 -45.90
CA MET A 8 -61.49 1.63 -45.74
C MET A 8 -60.70 2.93 -45.87
N LEU A 9 -61.22 3.86 -46.66
CA LEU A 9 -60.66 5.19 -46.86
C LEU A 9 -61.80 6.20 -46.75
N ASN A 10 -61.76 7.05 -45.73
CA ASN A 10 -62.79 8.05 -45.44
C ASN A 10 -64.23 7.52 -45.58
N SER A 11 -64.48 6.32 -45.05
CA SER A 11 -65.76 5.63 -45.16
C SER A 11 -66.33 5.23 -43.80
N LYS A 12 -67.66 5.17 -43.71
CA LYS A 12 -68.39 4.79 -42.49
C LYS A 12 -69.21 3.53 -42.71
N VAL A 13 -69.01 2.54 -41.85
CA VAL A 13 -69.82 1.32 -41.77
C VAL A 13 -70.67 1.40 -40.50
N LEU A 14 -71.99 1.34 -40.67
CA LEU A 14 -72.96 1.31 -39.58
C LEU A 14 -73.58 -0.08 -39.50
N ILE A 15 -73.44 -0.74 -38.35
CA ILE A 15 -74.00 -2.06 -38.07
C ILE A 15 -75.11 -1.87 -37.04
N ASN A 16 -76.36 -2.01 -37.49
CA ASN A 16 -77.54 -1.89 -36.64
C ASN A 16 -78.11 -3.27 -36.31
N GLY A 17 -77.86 -3.75 -35.09
CA GLY A 17 -78.46 -4.97 -34.52
C GLY A 17 -79.77 -4.66 -33.79
N ALA A 18 -80.77 -4.14 -34.51
CA ALA A 18 -82.02 -3.63 -33.95
C ALA A 18 -82.71 -4.60 -32.97
N GLY A 19 -82.66 -4.35 -31.66
CA GLY A 19 -83.58 -4.80 -30.60
C GLY A 19 -83.88 -6.30 -30.41
N ASP A 20 -83.53 -7.17 -31.34
CA ASP A 20 -83.81 -8.59 -31.32
C ASP A 20 -82.70 -9.31 -30.57
N SER A 21 -83.08 -9.96 -29.45
CA SER A 21 -82.21 -10.79 -28.61
C SER A 21 -81.57 -11.98 -29.34
N ILE A 22 -81.91 -12.20 -30.62
CA ILE A 22 -81.46 -13.31 -31.46
C ILE A 22 -80.25 -12.90 -32.34
N VAL A 23 -80.08 -11.62 -32.66
CA VAL A 23 -78.93 -11.09 -33.44
C VAL A 23 -78.05 -10.23 -32.54
N ALA A 24 -77.62 -10.80 -31.41
CA ALA A 24 -76.87 -10.07 -30.38
C ALA A 24 -75.42 -9.74 -30.79
N THR A 25 -74.84 -10.48 -31.74
CA THR A 25 -73.42 -10.42 -32.09
C THR A 25 -73.22 -10.32 -33.61
N SER A 26 -72.63 -9.22 -34.05
CA SER A 26 -72.16 -9.03 -35.43
C SER A 26 -70.70 -9.44 -35.55
N LEU A 27 -70.37 -10.16 -36.62
CA LEU A 27 -69.02 -10.70 -36.84
C LEU A 27 -68.45 -10.16 -38.16
N LEU A 28 -67.26 -9.56 -38.08
CA LEU A 28 -66.46 -9.09 -39.20
C LEU A 28 -65.19 -9.94 -39.27
N GLU A 29 -65.11 -10.84 -40.23
CA GLU A 29 -63.97 -11.72 -40.44
C GLU A 29 -63.15 -11.24 -41.64
N ALA A 30 -61.83 -11.10 -41.46
CA ALA A 30 -60.88 -10.68 -42.49
C ALA A 30 -59.66 -11.61 -42.53
N SER A 31 -59.50 -12.43 -43.56
CA SER A 31 -58.44 -13.46 -43.53
C SER A 31 -57.01 -12.95 -43.67
N ASN A 32 -56.75 -11.74 -44.21
CA ASN A 32 -55.39 -11.20 -44.34
C ASN A 32 -55.17 -9.84 -43.67
N LEU A 33 -56.01 -8.84 -43.95
CA LEU A 33 -55.65 -7.46 -43.62
C LEU A 33 -56.89 -6.59 -43.47
N ILE A 34 -56.95 -5.81 -42.38
CA ILE A 34 -57.91 -4.73 -42.17
C ILE A 34 -57.13 -3.42 -42.04
N VAL A 35 -57.40 -2.46 -42.92
CA VAL A 35 -56.77 -1.12 -42.87
C VAL A 35 -57.83 -0.05 -42.95
N LEU A 36 -57.87 0.82 -41.94
CA LEU A 36 -58.70 2.04 -41.94
C LEU A 36 -57.78 3.25 -42.14
N LYS A 37 -58.12 4.12 -43.10
CA LYS A 37 -57.40 5.35 -43.39
C LYS A 37 -58.32 6.56 -43.44
N GLU A 38 -57.75 7.72 -43.10
CA GLU A 38 -58.36 9.04 -43.29
C GLU A 38 -59.78 9.16 -42.69
N SER A 39 -59.91 9.05 -41.37
CA SER A 39 -61.18 9.22 -40.65
C SER A 39 -62.28 8.17 -40.98
N SER A 40 -61.86 6.92 -41.20
CA SER A 40 -62.79 5.80 -41.42
C SER A 40 -63.41 5.30 -40.12
N VAL A 41 -64.70 4.98 -40.12
CA VAL A 41 -65.45 4.61 -38.91
C VAL A 41 -66.22 3.30 -39.09
N ILE A 42 -66.02 2.34 -38.17
CA ILE A 42 -66.88 1.17 -37.99
C ILE A 42 -67.64 1.35 -36.69
N HIS A 43 -68.95 1.50 -36.79
CA HIS A 43 -69.84 1.72 -35.64
C HIS A 43 -70.88 0.61 -35.57
N SER A 44 -70.99 -0.04 -34.42
CA SER A 44 -71.99 -1.07 -34.13
C SER A 44 -72.77 -0.72 -32.87
N ASN A 45 -74.10 -0.71 -32.95
CA ASN A 45 -74.96 -0.50 -31.78
C ASN A 45 -75.18 -1.80 -30.95
N ALA A 46 -74.67 -2.94 -31.41
CA ALA A 46 -74.67 -4.25 -30.76
C ALA A 46 -73.23 -4.78 -30.59
N ASN A 47 -73.06 -6.01 -30.12
CA ASN A 47 -71.73 -6.61 -29.93
C ASN A 47 -71.05 -6.83 -31.29
N LEU A 48 -69.75 -6.50 -31.38
CA LEU A 48 -68.94 -6.63 -32.59
C LEU A 48 -67.71 -7.50 -32.33
N GLY A 49 -67.65 -8.65 -32.99
CA GLY A 49 -66.43 -9.45 -33.11
C GLY A 49 -65.72 -9.13 -34.41
N VAL A 50 -64.45 -8.72 -34.33
CA VAL A 50 -63.58 -8.56 -35.48
C VAL A 50 -62.50 -9.63 -35.41
N HIS A 51 -62.52 -10.55 -36.37
CA HIS A 51 -61.56 -11.64 -36.47
C HIS A 51 -60.68 -11.45 -37.70
N GLY A 52 -59.38 -11.71 -37.59
CA GLY A 52 -58.57 -11.78 -38.80
C GLY A 52 -57.19 -12.35 -38.57
N GLN A 53 -56.61 -13.03 -39.56
CA GLN A 53 -55.36 -13.81 -39.40
C GLN A 53 -54.08 -13.03 -39.73
N GLY A 54 -54.17 -11.75 -40.11
CA GLY A 54 -52.99 -10.91 -40.39
C GLY A 54 -53.00 -9.62 -39.56
N PHE A 55 -52.99 -8.45 -40.20
CA PHE A 55 -52.84 -7.17 -39.48
C PHE A 55 -54.14 -6.38 -39.41
N LEU A 56 -54.36 -5.72 -38.27
CA LEU A 56 -55.33 -4.64 -38.12
C LEU A 56 -54.55 -3.33 -37.97
N ASN A 57 -54.65 -2.43 -38.94
CA ASN A 57 -53.94 -1.15 -38.91
C ASN A 57 -54.92 0.02 -39.08
N LEU A 58 -55.02 0.86 -38.04
CA LEU A 58 -55.73 2.13 -38.08
C LEU A 58 -54.70 3.22 -38.36
N SER A 59 -54.69 3.76 -39.58
CA SER A 59 -53.65 4.69 -40.04
C SER A 59 -54.18 6.10 -40.31
N GLY A 60 -53.56 7.10 -39.67
CA GLY A 60 -54.00 8.51 -39.68
C GLY A 60 -55.08 8.87 -38.64
N PRO A 61 -55.36 10.18 -38.46
CA PRO A 61 -56.27 10.66 -37.43
C PRO A 61 -57.75 10.43 -37.79
N GLY A 62 -58.56 10.21 -36.76
CA GLY A 62 -60.02 10.12 -36.85
C GLY A 62 -60.57 8.73 -37.17
N ASN A 63 -59.73 7.69 -37.28
CA ASN A 63 -60.24 6.33 -37.46
C ASN A 63 -60.84 5.81 -36.15
N LEU A 64 -62.02 5.18 -36.23
CA LEU A 64 -62.77 4.73 -35.05
C LEU A 64 -63.37 3.36 -35.30
N ILE A 65 -63.11 2.41 -34.39
CA ILE A 65 -63.90 1.19 -34.27
C ILE A 65 -64.60 1.24 -32.92
N GLU A 66 -65.92 1.32 -32.95
CA GLU A 66 -66.72 1.38 -31.73
C GLU A 66 -67.88 0.39 -31.77
N ALA A 67 -68.07 -0.28 -30.63
CA ALA A 67 -69.17 -1.19 -30.40
C ALA A 67 -69.54 -1.22 -28.93
N GLN A 68 -70.68 -1.83 -28.61
CA GLN A 68 -71.09 -2.01 -27.23
C GLN A 68 -70.16 -2.96 -26.46
N HIS A 69 -69.87 -4.11 -27.09
CA HIS A 69 -68.80 -5.02 -26.71
C HIS A 69 -67.94 -5.25 -27.95
N LEU A 70 -66.65 -4.92 -27.87
CA LEU A 70 -65.71 -5.05 -28.98
C LEU A 70 -64.71 -6.17 -28.70
N ILE A 71 -64.69 -7.19 -29.54
CA ILE A 71 -63.72 -8.29 -29.44
C ILE A 71 -62.87 -8.30 -30.70
N LEU A 72 -61.55 -8.18 -30.53
CA LEU A 72 -60.57 -8.29 -31.61
C LEU A 72 -59.79 -9.60 -31.39
N SER A 73 -59.83 -10.53 -32.35
CA SER A 73 -59.07 -11.77 -32.17
C SER A 73 -58.45 -12.38 -33.43
N LEU A 74 -57.48 -13.26 -33.20
CA LEU A 74 -56.72 -14.03 -34.19
C LEU A 74 -55.72 -13.21 -35.04
N PHE A 75 -55.53 -11.93 -34.74
CA PHE A 75 -54.60 -11.06 -35.48
C PHE A 75 -53.15 -11.40 -35.17
N TYR A 76 -52.30 -11.38 -36.18
CA TYR A 76 -50.86 -11.42 -35.96
C TYR A 76 -50.38 -10.13 -35.26
N GLY A 77 -50.87 -8.97 -35.70
CA GLY A 77 -50.53 -7.69 -35.07
C GLY A 77 -51.63 -6.64 -35.18
N ILE A 78 -51.80 -5.84 -34.13
CA ILE A 78 -52.75 -4.73 -34.07
C ILE A 78 -51.98 -3.42 -33.90
N HIS A 79 -52.18 -2.48 -34.81
CA HIS A 79 -51.54 -1.17 -34.81
C HIS A 79 -52.61 -0.07 -34.76
N VAL A 80 -52.54 0.75 -33.71
CA VAL A 80 -53.42 1.91 -33.53
C VAL A 80 -52.56 3.17 -33.63
N GLU A 81 -52.52 3.83 -34.79
CA GLU A 81 -51.72 5.05 -35.01
C GLU A 81 -52.31 6.28 -34.28
N PRO A 82 -51.54 7.38 -34.13
CA PRO A 82 -51.98 8.58 -33.42
C PRO A 82 -53.31 9.14 -33.96
N GLY A 83 -54.24 9.44 -33.06
CA GLY A 83 -55.57 9.95 -33.41
C GLY A 83 -56.58 8.89 -33.85
N SER A 84 -56.21 7.60 -33.86
CA SER A 84 -57.15 6.48 -34.01
C SER A 84 -57.67 6.00 -32.66
N VAL A 85 -58.90 5.48 -32.63
CA VAL A 85 -59.60 5.10 -31.40
C VAL A 85 -60.23 3.70 -31.53
N LEU A 86 -59.96 2.84 -30.56
CA LEU A 86 -60.73 1.61 -30.31
C LEU A 86 -61.60 1.85 -29.08
N ARG A 87 -62.91 1.60 -29.19
CA ARG A 87 -63.86 1.96 -28.13
C ARG A 87 -64.89 0.86 -27.87
N GLY A 88 -65.08 0.54 -26.59
CA GLY A 88 -66.27 -0.14 -26.11
C GLY A 88 -66.44 0.07 -24.61
N PRO A 89 -67.54 0.68 -24.12
CA PRO A 89 -68.83 0.85 -24.79
C PRO A 89 -69.00 2.17 -25.57
N LEU A 90 -70.17 2.37 -26.19
CA LEU A 90 -70.54 3.56 -26.97
C LEU A 90 -70.71 4.82 -26.06
N GLU A 91 -70.25 5.99 -26.53
CA GLU A 91 -70.33 7.27 -25.78
C GLU A 91 -71.76 7.82 -25.63
N ALA A 92 -72.63 7.58 -26.61
CA ALA A 92 -74.02 8.04 -26.61
C ALA A 92 -74.93 6.84 -26.93
N ALA A 93 -75.28 6.11 -25.88
CA ALA A 93 -76.29 5.06 -25.93
C ALA A 93 -77.67 5.70 -26.19
N ASP A 94 -78.18 5.62 -27.42
CA ASP A 94 -79.61 5.84 -27.67
C ASP A 94 -80.42 4.86 -26.81
N ASN A 95 -81.64 5.22 -26.38
CA ASN A 95 -82.53 4.39 -25.53
C ASN A 95 -82.78 2.96 -26.05
N ASN A 96 -82.38 2.63 -27.29
CA ASN A 96 -82.51 1.33 -27.93
C ASN A 96 -81.20 0.50 -27.96
N SER A 97 -80.10 1.00 -27.37
CA SER A 97 -78.82 0.30 -27.30
C SER A 97 -78.75 -0.64 -26.10
N MET A 98 -78.10 -1.80 -26.26
CA MET A 98 -77.90 -2.76 -25.19
C MET A 98 -76.88 -2.20 -24.21
N THR A 99 -77.23 -1.80 -22.99
CA THR A 99 -76.23 -1.30 -22.03
C THR A 99 -75.41 -2.47 -21.46
N PRO A 100 -74.09 -2.30 -21.24
CA PRO A 100 -73.28 -3.38 -20.71
C PRO A 100 -73.66 -3.55 -19.24
N GLN A 101 -74.02 -4.77 -18.81
CA GLN A 101 -74.29 -5.04 -17.40
C GLN A 101 -72.95 -5.07 -16.65
N LEU A 102 -72.52 -3.90 -16.15
CA LEU A 102 -71.36 -3.80 -15.27
C LEU A 102 -71.72 -4.42 -13.90
N SER A 103 -70.93 -5.40 -13.46
CA SER A 103 -71.07 -6.11 -12.18
C SER A 103 -70.71 -5.23 -10.97
N CYS A 104 -71.44 -4.14 -10.76
CA CYS A 104 -71.13 -3.10 -9.78
C CYS A 104 -71.51 -3.45 -8.32
N GLU A 105 -72.38 -4.44 -8.13
CA GLU A 105 -72.88 -4.85 -6.81
C GLU A 105 -72.25 -6.16 -6.30
N LEU A 106 -71.48 -6.84 -7.15
CA LEU A 106 -70.84 -8.11 -6.81
C LEU A 106 -69.50 -7.86 -6.12
N ALA A 107 -69.35 -8.38 -4.91
CA ALA A 107 -68.09 -8.36 -4.16
C ALA A 107 -67.09 -9.43 -4.64
N ASN A 108 -67.53 -10.38 -5.45
CA ASN A 108 -66.70 -11.48 -5.94
C ASN A 108 -66.21 -11.20 -7.36
N CYS A 109 -64.95 -11.56 -7.60
CA CYS A 109 -64.31 -11.51 -8.91
C CYS A 109 -65.07 -12.33 -9.97
N PRO A 110 -65.37 -11.76 -11.15
CA PRO A 110 -65.76 -12.54 -12.31
C PRO A 110 -64.64 -13.55 -12.65
N VAL A 111 -64.98 -14.84 -12.68
CA VAL A 111 -64.01 -15.92 -12.94
C VAL A 111 -63.37 -15.75 -14.33
N GLU A 112 -64.11 -15.15 -15.27
CA GLU A 112 -63.68 -14.91 -16.64
C GLU A 112 -62.47 -13.95 -16.71
N LEU A 113 -62.30 -13.02 -15.77
CA LEU A 113 -61.14 -12.11 -15.73
C LEU A 113 -59.82 -12.86 -15.41
N LEU A 114 -59.91 -13.96 -14.67
CA LEU A 114 -58.77 -14.76 -14.22
C LEU A 114 -58.53 -15.99 -15.10
N HIS A 115 -59.61 -16.66 -15.48
CA HIS A 115 -59.68 -17.83 -16.35
C HIS A 115 -60.59 -17.53 -17.55
N PRO A 116 -60.11 -16.73 -18.52
CA PRO A 116 -60.86 -16.44 -19.73
C PRO A 116 -61.04 -17.69 -20.62
N PRO A 117 -62.12 -17.76 -21.42
CA PRO A 117 -62.33 -18.87 -22.33
C PRO A 117 -61.28 -18.89 -23.45
N GLU A 118 -60.67 -20.05 -23.68
CA GLU A 118 -59.62 -20.23 -24.70
C GLU A 118 -60.09 -19.85 -26.12
N ASP A 119 -61.37 -20.02 -26.43
CA ASP A 119 -61.94 -19.84 -27.77
C ASP A 119 -62.18 -18.38 -28.18
N CYS A 120 -61.91 -17.39 -27.31
CA CYS A 120 -62.11 -15.96 -27.61
C CYS A 120 -63.49 -15.61 -28.22
N ASN A 121 -64.54 -16.34 -27.84
CA ASN A 121 -65.86 -16.22 -28.47
C ASN A 121 -66.63 -14.99 -27.97
N VAL A 122 -67.42 -14.38 -28.86
CA VAL A 122 -68.30 -13.24 -28.54
C VAL A 122 -69.55 -13.76 -27.85
N ASN A 123 -69.59 -13.72 -26.52
CA ASN A 123 -70.80 -13.98 -25.74
C ASN A 123 -71.23 -12.73 -24.99
N SER A 124 -72.54 -12.45 -24.98
CA SER A 124 -73.14 -11.27 -24.33
C SER A 124 -73.10 -11.32 -22.80
N THR A 125 -72.75 -12.47 -22.22
CA THR A 125 -72.60 -12.65 -20.77
C THR A 125 -71.19 -12.35 -20.26
N LEU A 126 -70.23 -12.01 -21.13
CA LEU A 126 -68.86 -11.74 -20.73
C LEU A 126 -68.75 -10.35 -20.06
N ALA A 127 -67.93 -10.27 -19.01
CA ALA A 127 -67.70 -9.05 -18.25
C ALA A 127 -66.89 -7.98 -19.01
N PHE A 128 -66.28 -8.31 -20.14
CA PHE A 128 -65.40 -7.42 -20.91
C PHE A 128 -66.18 -6.53 -21.87
N THR A 129 -65.87 -5.24 -21.91
CA THR A 129 -66.39 -4.31 -22.95
C THR A 129 -65.44 -4.23 -24.14
N LEU A 130 -64.15 -4.44 -23.93
CA LEU A 130 -63.16 -4.57 -24.99
C LEU A 130 -62.20 -5.73 -24.68
N GLN A 131 -62.10 -6.71 -25.59
CA GLN A 131 -61.18 -7.83 -25.45
C GLN A 131 -60.29 -7.95 -26.69
N ILE A 132 -58.97 -8.03 -26.48
CA ILE A 132 -57.98 -8.36 -27.51
C ILE A 132 -57.45 -9.76 -27.20
N CYS A 133 -57.61 -10.69 -28.13
CA CYS A 133 -57.41 -12.12 -27.87
C CYS A 133 -56.58 -12.82 -28.94
N ARG A 134 -55.60 -13.64 -28.57
CA ARG A 134 -54.71 -14.38 -29.50
C ARG A 134 -54.02 -13.44 -30.50
N VAL A 135 -53.12 -12.59 -29.99
CA VAL A 135 -52.35 -11.63 -30.79
C VAL A 135 -50.88 -11.70 -30.41
N GLU A 136 -49.95 -11.68 -31.37
CA GLU A 136 -48.53 -11.64 -31.04
C GLU A 136 -48.15 -10.25 -30.53
N ASP A 137 -48.34 -9.21 -31.35
CA ASP A 137 -47.90 -7.85 -31.03
C ASP A 137 -49.04 -6.81 -31.10
N VAL A 138 -49.19 -6.01 -30.05
CA VAL A 138 -50.13 -4.87 -30.02
C VAL A 138 -49.36 -3.56 -29.82
N ILE A 139 -49.41 -2.69 -30.83
CA ILE A 139 -48.75 -1.38 -30.81
C ILE A 139 -49.78 -0.26 -30.72
N VAL A 140 -49.69 0.55 -29.66
CA VAL A 140 -50.66 1.60 -29.35
C VAL A 140 -49.99 2.98 -29.35
N GLU A 141 -50.30 3.78 -30.36
CA GLU A 141 -49.98 5.21 -30.47
C GLU A 141 -51.22 6.11 -30.40
N GLY A 142 -52.41 5.56 -30.68
CA GLY A 142 -53.72 6.20 -30.50
C GLY A 142 -54.33 5.90 -29.13
N THR A 143 -55.65 5.71 -29.08
CA THR A 143 -56.37 5.47 -27.81
C THR A 143 -57.20 4.19 -27.82
N ILE A 144 -57.13 3.43 -26.73
CA ILE A 144 -58.01 2.28 -26.48
C ILE A 144 -58.84 2.61 -25.25
N THR A 145 -60.16 2.56 -25.39
CA THR A 145 -61.11 3.02 -24.37
C THR A 145 -62.15 1.95 -24.06
N GLY A 146 -62.39 1.70 -22.77
CA GLY A 146 -63.49 0.84 -22.35
C GLY A 146 -63.71 0.73 -20.85
N SER A 147 -64.80 0.10 -20.41
CA SER A 147 -65.08 -0.11 -18.99
C SER A 147 -64.29 -1.28 -18.42
N VAL A 148 -64.20 -2.38 -19.16
CA VAL A 148 -63.40 -3.56 -18.82
C VAL A 148 -62.60 -3.94 -20.06
N VAL A 149 -61.29 -3.65 -20.02
CA VAL A 149 -60.35 -3.90 -21.13
C VAL A 149 -59.50 -5.11 -20.77
N HIS A 150 -59.54 -6.16 -21.59
CA HIS A 150 -58.78 -7.38 -21.37
C HIS A 150 -57.89 -7.74 -22.57
N PHE A 151 -56.61 -7.98 -22.29
CA PHE A 151 -55.66 -8.55 -23.26
C PHE A 151 -55.44 -10.02 -22.89
N HIS A 152 -56.02 -10.95 -23.64
CA HIS A 152 -55.87 -12.37 -23.39
C HIS A 152 -54.96 -13.02 -24.44
N TRP A 153 -54.00 -13.84 -24.00
CA TRP A 153 -53.08 -14.55 -24.90
C TRP A 153 -52.42 -13.58 -25.90
N VAL A 154 -51.88 -12.49 -25.34
CA VAL A 154 -51.08 -11.50 -26.08
C VAL A 154 -49.64 -11.65 -25.66
N ARG A 155 -48.70 -11.65 -26.61
CA ARG A 155 -47.29 -11.84 -26.30
C ARG A 155 -46.62 -10.54 -25.88
N ASN A 156 -46.72 -9.50 -26.71
CA ASN A 156 -46.11 -8.20 -26.46
C ASN A 156 -47.13 -7.07 -26.60
N VAL A 157 -47.07 -6.10 -25.68
CA VAL A 157 -47.86 -4.87 -25.75
C VAL A 157 -46.92 -3.67 -25.62
N ASP A 158 -46.89 -2.83 -26.64
CA ASP A 158 -46.03 -1.65 -26.72
C ASP A 158 -46.88 -0.38 -26.88
N VAL A 159 -46.93 0.43 -25.82
CA VAL A 159 -47.65 1.70 -25.81
C VAL A 159 -46.65 2.84 -25.95
N HIS A 160 -46.65 3.48 -27.12
CA HIS A 160 -45.75 4.58 -27.46
C HIS A 160 -46.32 5.93 -26.98
N SER A 161 -46.80 6.80 -27.85
CA SER A 161 -47.47 8.06 -27.48
C SER A 161 -48.94 7.89 -27.07
N GLY A 162 -49.46 6.66 -27.19
CA GLY A 162 -50.87 6.36 -27.00
C GLY A 162 -51.32 6.26 -25.55
N ALA A 163 -52.64 6.06 -25.37
CA ALA A 163 -53.24 5.86 -24.07
C ALA A 163 -54.27 4.71 -24.07
N ILE A 164 -54.13 3.79 -23.13
CA ILE A 164 -55.16 2.81 -22.81
C ILE A 164 -55.90 3.35 -21.57
N THR A 165 -57.14 3.77 -21.74
CA THR A 165 -57.91 4.46 -20.68
C THR A 165 -59.24 3.79 -20.40
N VAL A 166 -59.47 3.50 -19.13
CA VAL A 166 -60.75 3.06 -18.56
C VAL A 166 -61.26 4.07 -17.52
N SER A 167 -60.76 5.30 -17.61
CA SER A 167 -61.02 6.36 -16.63
C SER A 167 -62.47 6.83 -16.70
N GLY A 168 -63.16 6.91 -15.55
CA GLY A 168 -64.57 7.32 -15.47
C GLY A 168 -65.56 6.35 -16.14
N LEU A 169 -65.12 5.14 -16.53
CA LEU A 169 -65.95 4.13 -17.18
C LEU A 169 -66.32 2.97 -16.24
N GLY A 170 -66.12 3.15 -14.94
CA GLY A 170 -66.51 2.22 -13.89
C GLY A 170 -67.94 2.43 -13.43
N CYS A 171 -68.20 2.09 -12.17
CA CYS A 171 -69.54 2.16 -11.61
C CYS A 171 -69.87 3.58 -11.13
N THR A 172 -71.05 4.08 -11.48
CA THR A 172 -71.61 5.34 -10.98
C THR A 172 -72.14 5.23 -9.54
N GLY A 173 -72.60 4.03 -9.17
CA GLY A 173 -72.81 3.56 -7.79
C GLY A 173 -71.79 2.47 -7.44
N GLY A 174 -72.12 1.57 -6.52
CA GLY A 174 -71.30 0.39 -6.22
C GLY A 174 -71.04 0.14 -4.74
N LEU A 175 -70.18 -0.84 -4.46
CA LEU A 175 -69.86 -1.33 -3.11
C LEU A 175 -69.25 -0.26 -2.20
N GLY A 176 -68.42 0.61 -2.75
CA GLY A 176 -67.79 1.72 -2.03
C GLY A 176 -68.39 3.07 -2.41
N ARG A 177 -69.69 3.11 -2.70
CA ARG A 177 -70.37 4.39 -2.95
C ARG A 177 -70.27 5.33 -1.75
N GLY A 178 -69.98 6.60 -2.01
CA GLY A 178 -70.06 7.65 -0.99
C GLY A 178 -71.49 7.91 -0.53
N ARG A 179 -71.69 8.38 0.71
CA ARG A 179 -73.01 8.88 1.13
C ARG A 179 -73.32 10.19 0.42
N TYR A 180 -74.59 10.44 0.13
CA TYR A 180 -75.04 11.67 -0.52
C TYR A 180 -76.34 12.19 0.11
N TYR A 181 -76.59 13.49 -0.04
CA TYR A 181 -77.85 14.14 0.32
C TYR A 181 -78.70 14.43 -0.92
N GLU A 182 -80.00 14.69 -0.74
CA GLU A 182 -80.94 15.01 -1.83
C GLU A 182 -80.52 16.25 -2.66
N ASN A 183 -79.70 17.13 -2.08
CA ASN A 183 -79.13 18.30 -2.75
C ASN A 183 -77.98 17.97 -3.73
N GLY A 184 -77.64 16.70 -3.93
CA GLY A 184 -76.59 16.25 -4.85
C GLY A 184 -75.16 16.36 -4.32
N LEU A 185 -74.95 16.82 -3.07
CA LEU A 185 -73.66 16.79 -2.37
C LEU A 185 -73.41 15.43 -1.74
N GLY A 186 -72.19 14.91 -1.88
CA GLY A 186 -71.82 13.61 -1.35
C GLY A 186 -70.33 13.48 -1.05
N GLY A 187 -70.00 12.45 -0.27
CA GLY A 187 -68.63 11.96 -0.10
C GLY A 187 -68.11 11.31 -1.39
N GLY A 188 -66.80 11.20 -1.51
CA GLY A 188 -66.17 10.53 -2.66
C GLY A 188 -66.40 9.03 -2.64
N GLY A 189 -66.33 8.38 -3.80
CA GLY A 189 -66.32 6.92 -3.89
C GLY A 189 -65.04 6.33 -3.28
N GLY A 190 -65.13 5.16 -2.66
CA GLY A 190 -63.98 4.39 -2.16
C GLY A 190 -63.75 3.14 -3.00
N HIS A 191 -62.50 2.80 -3.27
CA HIS A 191 -62.04 1.56 -3.91
C HIS A 191 -60.53 1.56 -3.82
N GLY A 192 -59.88 0.53 -3.25
CA GLY A 192 -58.45 0.57 -2.91
C GLY A 192 -58.15 1.48 -1.71
N GLY A 193 -58.48 2.77 -1.83
CA GLY A 193 -58.46 3.79 -0.79
C GLY A 193 -59.86 4.23 -0.35
N ILE A 194 -59.97 4.78 0.86
CA ILE A 194 -61.21 5.33 1.42
C ILE A 194 -61.54 6.65 0.70
N GLY A 195 -62.79 6.83 0.29
CA GLY A 195 -63.27 8.10 -0.26
C GLY A 195 -63.25 9.21 0.80
N GLY A 196 -62.94 10.43 0.39
CA GLY A 196 -62.94 11.60 1.26
C GLY A 196 -64.34 12.02 1.65
N ASP A 197 -64.49 12.54 2.87
CA ASP A 197 -65.77 13.02 3.36
C ASP A 197 -66.17 14.34 2.70
N GLY A 198 -67.42 14.44 2.25
CA GLY A 198 -68.01 15.70 1.81
C GLY A 198 -68.33 16.63 2.99
N TYR A 199 -68.52 17.92 2.75
CA TYR A 199 -68.87 18.90 3.75
C TYR A 199 -70.05 19.76 3.30
N TYR A 200 -71.13 19.76 4.08
CA TYR A 200 -72.28 20.62 3.84
C TYR A 200 -72.85 21.18 5.15
N ASN A 201 -73.00 22.49 5.21
CA ASN A 201 -73.72 23.20 6.28
C ASN A 201 -73.32 22.80 7.72
N GLY A 202 -72.03 22.58 7.97
CA GLY A 202 -71.49 22.22 9.29
C GLY A 202 -71.32 20.72 9.56
N ASN A 203 -71.85 19.85 8.69
CA ASN A 203 -71.78 18.39 8.83
C ASN A 203 -70.88 17.77 7.76
N PHE A 204 -70.17 16.70 8.12
CA PHE A 204 -69.44 15.84 7.18
C PHE A 204 -70.34 14.73 6.65
N ILE A 205 -70.18 14.42 5.37
CA ILE A 205 -70.86 13.34 4.65
C ILE A 205 -69.82 12.24 4.41
N GLU A 206 -70.00 11.09 5.05
CA GLU A 206 -69.04 9.98 4.97
C GLU A 206 -68.75 9.57 3.51
N GLY A 207 -67.46 9.48 3.18
CA GLY A 207 -66.98 8.90 1.94
C GLY A 207 -67.13 7.37 1.89
N GLY A 208 -66.91 6.81 0.71
CA GLY A 208 -67.02 5.37 0.46
C GLY A 208 -65.90 4.55 1.13
N THR A 209 -66.22 3.34 1.57
CA THR A 209 -65.25 2.40 2.17
C THR A 209 -64.39 1.71 1.12
N THR A 210 -63.23 1.19 1.53
CA THR A 210 -62.39 0.31 0.69
C THR A 210 -63.01 -1.08 0.56
N TYR A 211 -62.92 -1.68 -0.64
CA TYR A 211 -63.33 -3.06 -0.90
C TYR A 211 -62.40 -3.73 -1.93
N GLY A 212 -62.60 -5.02 -2.15
CA GLY A 212 -61.82 -5.85 -3.07
C GLY A 212 -60.52 -6.38 -2.48
N ASP A 213 -59.94 -7.36 -3.16
CA ASP A 213 -58.68 -8.00 -2.75
C ASP A 213 -57.46 -7.12 -3.14
N VAL A 214 -56.45 -7.05 -2.26
CA VAL A 214 -55.19 -6.36 -2.52
C VAL A 214 -54.28 -7.21 -3.40
N ASP A 215 -54.27 -8.53 -3.19
CA ASP A 215 -53.33 -9.47 -3.80
C ASP A 215 -53.82 -10.02 -5.15
N LEU A 216 -55.10 -9.80 -5.47
CA LEU A 216 -55.68 -10.12 -6.77
C LEU A 216 -56.91 -9.23 -7.07
N PRO A 217 -56.71 -7.92 -7.32
CA PRO A 217 -57.82 -6.99 -7.52
C PRO A 217 -58.50 -7.23 -8.87
N CYS A 218 -59.82 -7.14 -8.90
CA CYS A 218 -60.60 -7.32 -10.13
C CYS A 218 -61.97 -6.64 -10.11
N GLU A 219 -62.17 -5.71 -9.18
CA GLU A 219 -63.41 -4.97 -9.02
C GLU A 219 -63.35 -3.63 -9.75
N LEU A 220 -64.51 -3.16 -10.20
CA LEU A 220 -64.67 -1.82 -10.77
C LEU A 220 -64.62 -0.77 -9.66
N GLY A 221 -64.15 0.44 -9.96
CA GLY A 221 -64.24 1.58 -9.08
C GLY A 221 -65.69 2.03 -8.86
N SER A 222 -65.99 2.57 -7.69
CA SER A 222 -67.30 3.09 -7.29
C SER A 222 -67.40 4.61 -7.45
N GLY A 223 -68.60 5.07 -7.77
CA GLY A 223 -68.92 6.48 -7.87
C GLY A 223 -69.32 7.12 -6.53
N SER A 224 -69.67 8.40 -6.58
CA SER A 224 -69.98 9.23 -5.40
C SER A 224 -71.48 9.38 -5.10
N GLY A 225 -72.36 8.67 -5.81
CA GLY A 225 -73.82 8.86 -5.70
C GLY A 225 -74.67 7.76 -6.34
N ASN A 226 -75.92 8.10 -6.68
CA ASN A 226 -76.89 7.20 -7.31
C ASN A 226 -77.26 7.70 -8.71
N ASN A 227 -77.50 6.78 -9.65
CA ASN A 227 -77.75 7.04 -11.08
C ASN A 227 -78.98 7.92 -11.34
N SER A 228 -79.87 8.08 -10.36
CA SER A 228 -81.10 8.87 -10.46
C SER A 228 -80.90 10.38 -10.28
N LEU A 229 -79.70 10.84 -9.89
CA LEU A 229 -79.39 12.25 -9.63
C LEU A 229 -78.51 12.84 -10.74
N ALA A 230 -78.86 14.02 -11.22
CA ALA A 230 -78.05 14.75 -12.20
C ALA A 230 -76.70 15.16 -11.57
N GLY A 231 -75.60 14.60 -12.09
CA GLY A 231 -74.24 15.00 -11.75
C GLY A 231 -73.36 13.96 -11.05
N SER A 232 -73.82 12.71 -10.81
CA SER A 232 -73.01 11.64 -10.20
C SER A 232 -71.72 11.36 -10.98
N THR A 233 -70.59 11.24 -10.30
CA THR A 233 -69.32 10.84 -10.93
C THR A 233 -69.15 9.33 -10.90
N ALA A 234 -68.66 8.73 -11.98
CA ALA A 234 -68.31 7.32 -12.09
C ALA A 234 -66.91 7.00 -11.53
N GLY A 235 -66.74 5.78 -11.03
CA GLY A 235 -65.42 5.25 -10.71
C GLY A 235 -64.60 4.87 -11.95
N GLY A 236 -63.36 4.45 -11.77
CA GLY A 236 -62.53 3.89 -12.83
C GLY A 236 -62.90 2.45 -13.21
N GLY A 237 -62.64 2.06 -14.45
CA GLY A 237 -62.86 0.71 -14.98
C GLY A 237 -61.76 -0.30 -14.59
N ILE A 238 -61.77 -1.46 -15.23
CA ILE A 238 -60.76 -2.52 -15.05
C ILE A 238 -59.90 -2.65 -16.31
N ILE A 239 -58.58 -2.75 -16.11
CA ILE A 239 -57.64 -3.18 -17.13
C ILE A 239 -57.01 -4.48 -16.66
N VAL A 240 -57.16 -5.55 -17.44
CA VAL A 240 -56.46 -6.83 -17.23
C VAL A 240 -55.56 -7.09 -18.43
N MET A 241 -54.29 -7.34 -18.20
CA MET A 241 -53.37 -7.82 -19.22
C MET A 241 -52.87 -9.22 -18.85
N GLY A 242 -53.20 -10.20 -19.67
CA GLY A 242 -52.88 -11.62 -19.49
C GLY A 242 -53.93 -12.36 -18.67
N SER A 243 -53.58 -13.57 -18.25
CA SER A 243 -54.34 -14.40 -17.33
C SER A 243 -53.40 -15.26 -16.48
N LEU A 244 -53.94 -16.02 -15.52
CA LEU A 244 -53.16 -16.96 -14.70
C LEU A 244 -52.48 -18.06 -15.54
N GLU A 245 -53.09 -18.44 -16.66
CA GLU A 245 -52.60 -19.49 -17.58
C GLU A 245 -51.67 -18.91 -18.66
N HIS A 246 -51.94 -17.68 -19.10
CA HIS A 246 -51.22 -17.02 -20.20
C HIS A 246 -50.82 -15.60 -19.81
N SER A 247 -49.62 -15.46 -19.23
CA SER A 247 -49.01 -14.16 -18.96
C SER A 247 -48.39 -13.54 -20.21
N LEU A 248 -48.36 -12.21 -20.28
CA LEU A 248 -47.63 -11.47 -21.32
C LEU A 248 -46.11 -11.70 -21.16
N SER A 249 -45.40 -11.83 -22.29
CA SER A 249 -43.94 -11.91 -22.28
C SER A 249 -43.30 -10.56 -21.97
N SER A 250 -43.80 -9.48 -22.56
CA SER A 250 -43.25 -8.13 -22.35
C SER A 250 -44.32 -7.04 -22.45
N LEU A 251 -44.29 -6.09 -21.52
CA LEU A 251 -45.07 -4.86 -21.56
C LEU A 251 -44.14 -3.65 -21.57
N THR A 252 -44.13 -2.89 -22.66
CA THR A 252 -43.35 -1.65 -22.79
C THR A 252 -44.29 -0.45 -22.79
N LEU A 253 -44.12 0.46 -21.84
CA LEU A 253 -44.93 1.67 -21.71
C LEU A 253 -44.04 2.92 -21.82
N LYS A 254 -44.35 3.76 -22.82
CA LYS A 254 -43.87 5.16 -22.96
C LYS A 254 -45.01 6.16 -22.76
N GLY A 255 -46.23 5.72 -23.05
CA GLY A 255 -47.47 6.50 -23.01
C GLY A 255 -48.17 6.38 -21.67
N SER A 256 -49.50 6.21 -21.67
CA SER A 256 -50.23 6.09 -20.39
C SER A 256 -51.25 4.96 -20.32
N LEU A 257 -51.31 4.35 -19.15
CA LEU A 257 -52.32 3.39 -18.73
C LEU A 257 -53.16 4.04 -17.63
N ARG A 258 -54.45 4.31 -17.87
CA ARG A 258 -55.27 5.10 -16.94
C ARG A 258 -56.57 4.41 -16.57
N ALA A 259 -56.81 4.25 -15.28
CA ALA A 259 -58.04 3.76 -14.67
C ALA A 259 -58.51 4.76 -13.61
N ASP A 260 -58.48 6.06 -13.92
CA ASP A 260 -58.76 7.11 -12.95
C ASP A 260 -60.28 7.27 -12.70
N GLY A 261 -60.65 7.70 -11.50
CA GLY A 261 -62.02 8.07 -11.19
C GLY A 261 -62.45 9.37 -11.87
N GLU A 262 -63.73 9.50 -12.16
CA GLU A 262 -64.27 10.70 -12.78
C GLU A 262 -64.24 11.89 -11.81
N SER A 263 -63.85 13.06 -12.32
CA SER A 263 -63.81 14.31 -11.56
C SER A 263 -65.01 15.19 -11.89
N PHE A 264 -65.54 15.89 -10.89
CA PHE A 264 -66.68 16.79 -11.08
C PHE A 264 -66.36 17.90 -12.10
N GLY A 265 -67.25 18.09 -13.10
CA GLY A 265 -67.16 19.16 -14.10
C GLY A 265 -66.38 18.84 -15.37
N LYS A 266 -65.94 17.59 -15.57
CA LYS A 266 -65.12 17.20 -16.74
C LYS A 266 -65.91 16.98 -18.04
N ASP A 267 -67.24 16.81 -17.98
CA ASP A 267 -68.06 16.34 -19.11
C ASP A 267 -69.09 17.33 -19.72
N THR A 268 -68.95 18.64 -19.53
CA THR A 268 -69.81 19.62 -20.23
C THR A 268 -69.04 20.67 -21.02
N SER A 269 -68.47 20.28 -22.16
CA SER A 269 -68.10 21.22 -23.23
C SER A 269 -69.03 21.14 -24.47
N GLY A 270 -70.15 20.40 -24.41
CA GLY A 270 -70.94 20.09 -25.60
C GLY A 270 -72.43 20.48 -25.62
N GLN A 271 -73.12 20.60 -24.49
CA GLN A 271 -74.58 20.87 -24.53
C GLN A 271 -75.02 21.90 -23.49
N ASN A 272 -75.50 23.03 -24.03
CA ASN A 272 -76.41 24.03 -23.45
C ASN A 272 -76.25 24.35 -21.96
N GLY A 273 -75.41 25.36 -21.67
CA GLY A 273 -75.85 26.61 -21.01
C GLY A 273 -76.72 26.54 -19.74
N ARG A 274 -76.67 25.48 -18.93
CA ARG A 274 -77.18 25.49 -17.56
C ARG A 274 -76.00 25.80 -16.63
N ILE A 275 -76.07 26.95 -15.98
CA ILE A 275 -75.25 27.27 -14.81
C ILE A 275 -75.58 26.21 -13.75
N ILE A 276 -74.77 25.15 -13.67
CA ILE A 276 -74.85 24.19 -12.57
C ILE A 276 -74.38 24.96 -11.34
N SER A 277 -75.29 25.23 -10.41
CA SER A 277 -74.97 25.73 -9.07
C SER A 277 -73.77 24.95 -8.53
N GLY A 278 -72.75 25.61 -7.97
CA GLY A 278 -71.49 24.96 -7.56
C GLY A 278 -71.61 23.78 -6.59
N ILE A 279 -72.81 23.48 -6.09
CA ILE A 279 -73.20 22.31 -5.31
C ILE A 279 -73.15 21.08 -6.22
N GLY A 280 -72.25 20.13 -5.94
CA GLY A 280 -72.12 18.90 -6.73
C GLY A 280 -71.54 17.74 -5.91
N PRO A 281 -71.52 16.52 -6.46
CA PRO A 281 -71.15 15.34 -5.71
C PRO A 281 -69.64 15.22 -5.45
N GLY A 282 -69.26 14.18 -4.72
CA GLY A 282 -67.87 13.80 -4.53
C GLY A 282 -67.24 13.26 -5.83
N GLY A 283 -65.94 13.00 -5.81
CA GLY A 283 -65.24 12.39 -6.94
C GLY A 283 -65.38 10.87 -6.96
N GLY A 284 -65.29 10.27 -8.15
CA GLY A 284 -65.30 8.81 -8.31
C GLY A 284 -64.00 8.17 -7.83
N SER A 285 -64.03 6.93 -7.37
CA SER A 285 -62.80 6.22 -6.99
C SER A 285 -61.99 5.78 -8.20
N GLY A 286 -60.68 5.57 -8.03
CA GLY A 286 -59.86 4.89 -9.04
C GLY A 286 -60.34 3.46 -9.31
N GLY A 287 -59.97 2.90 -10.44
CA GLY A 287 -60.31 1.55 -10.90
C GLY A 287 -59.23 0.51 -10.55
N THR A 288 -59.20 -0.59 -11.32
CA THR A 288 -58.26 -1.69 -11.12
C THR A 288 -57.37 -1.87 -12.34
N ILE A 289 -56.07 -2.03 -12.11
CA ILE A 289 -55.09 -2.44 -13.13
C ILE A 289 -54.43 -3.74 -12.65
N LEU A 290 -54.67 -4.83 -13.37
CA LEU A 290 -54.15 -6.17 -13.07
C LEU A 290 -53.26 -6.64 -14.23
N LEU A 291 -51.98 -6.89 -13.96
CA LEU A 291 -50.99 -7.21 -14.98
C LEU A 291 -50.36 -8.58 -14.70
N PHE A 292 -50.60 -9.56 -15.57
CA PHE A 292 -49.91 -10.85 -15.61
C PHE A 292 -48.78 -10.77 -16.63
N VAL A 293 -47.55 -10.53 -16.17
CA VAL A 293 -46.40 -10.17 -17.02
C VAL A 293 -45.12 -10.89 -16.59
N GLN A 294 -44.27 -11.25 -17.56
CA GLN A 294 -42.90 -11.74 -17.30
C GLN A 294 -41.90 -10.57 -17.20
N SER A 295 -42.03 -9.57 -18.08
CA SER A 295 -41.14 -8.39 -18.13
C SER A 295 -41.93 -7.09 -18.27
N LEU A 296 -41.51 -6.04 -17.55
CA LEU A 296 -42.13 -4.72 -17.55
C LEU A 296 -41.09 -3.61 -17.78
N VAL A 297 -41.32 -2.75 -18.76
CA VAL A 297 -40.48 -1.58 -19.00
C VAL A 297 -41.33 -0.32 -19.00
N LEU A 298 -41.14 0.54 -18.00
CA LEU A 298 -41.78 1.85 -17.88
C LEU A 298 -40.73 2.94 -18.16
N GLU A 299 -40.80 3.59 -19.32
CA GLU A 299 -39.87 4.69 -19.69
C GLU A 299 -40.18 6.00 -18.95
N ASP A 300 -39.27 6.98 -19.01
CA ASP A 300 -39.31 8.22 -18.22
C ASP A 300 -40.62 9.02 -18.35
N SER A 301 -41.28 8.99 -19.51
CA SER A 301 -42.54 9.69 -19.77
C SER A 301 -43.81 8.89 -19.47
N SER A 302 -43.65 7.63 -19.04
CA SER A 302 -44.78 6.71 -18.90
C SER A 302 -45.57 6.93 -17.61
N VAL A 303 -46.89 6.75 -17.70
CA VAL A 303 -47.80 6.96 -16.55
C VAL A 303 -48.77 5.79 -16.42
N VAL A 304 -48.71 5.09 -15.29
CA VAL A 304 -49.73 4.12 -14.87
C VAL A 304 -50.55 4.76 -13.75
N SER A 305 -51.81 5.08 -13.99
CA SER A 305 -52.64 5.83 -13.05
C SER A 305 -53.95 5.09 -12.74
N ALA A 306 -54.27 4.97 -11.46
CA ALA A 306 -55.56 4.57 -10.93
C ALA A 306 -55.94 5.55 -9.80
N ALA A 307 -55.88 6.84 -10.09
CA ALA A 307 -56.10 7.90 -9.13
C ALA A 307 -57.61 8.14 -8.88
N GLY A 308 -57.94 8.65 -7.70
CA GLY A 308 -59.30 9.09 -7.39
C GLY A 308 -59.64 10.42 -8.06
N GLY A 309 -60.90 10.60 -8.44
CA GLY A 309 -61.41 11.82 -9.04
C GLY A 309 -61.58 12.96 -8.03
N HIS A 310 -61.58 14.20 -8.52
CA HIS A 310 -61.76 15.39 -7.69
C HIS A 310 -63.24 15.64 -7.38
N GLY A 311 -63.53 15.97 -6.12
CA GLY A 311 -64.87 16.35 -5.68
C GLY A 311 -65.27 17.76 -6.11
N SER A 312 -66.57 18.04 -6.07
CA SER A 312 -67.11 19.36 -6.41
C SER A 312 -66.55 20.49 -5.53
N PRO A 313 -66.25 21.68 -6.09
CA PRO A 313 -65.66 22.80 -5.36
C PRO A 313 -66.50 23.32 -4.19
N SER A 314 -67.80 22.99 -4.09
CA SER A 314 -68.66 23.44 -2.97
C SER A 314 -68.78 22.44 -1.81
N GLY A 315 -67.76 21.60 -1.59
CA GLY A 315 -67.72 20.69 -0.45
C GLY A 315 -67.75 19.21 -0.81
N GLY A 316 -67.60 18.81 -2.08
CA GLY A 316 -67.58 17.40 -2.46
C GLY A 316 -66.31 16.69 -1.95
N GLY A 317 -66.46 15.48 -1.42
CA GLY A 317 -65.32 14.66 -1.00
C GLY A 317 -64.51 14.12 -2.18
N GLY A 318 -63.19 13.99 -2.04
CA GLY A 318 -62.35 13.42 -3.11
C GLY A 318 -62.48 11.89 -3.22
N GLY A 319 -62.37 11.32 -4.42
CA GLY A 319 -62.44 9.87 -4.60
C GLY A 319 -61.21 9.15 -4.03
N GLY A 320 -61.38 7.92 -3.53
CA GLY A 320 -60.27 7.06 -3.11
C GLY A 320 -59.44 6.58 -4.31
N GLY A 321 -58.13 6.41 -4.15
CA GLY A 321 -57.26 5.87 -5.20
C GLY A 321 -57.43 4.35 -5.35
N GLY A 322 -57.39 3.85 -6.58
CA GLY A 322 -57.66 2.47 -6.95
C GLY A 322 -56.52 1.47 -6.70
N ARG A 323 -56.56 0.32 -7.38
CA ARG A 323 -55.63 -0.80 -7.16
C ARG A 323 -54.78 -1.08 -8.39
N VAL A 324 -53.48 -1.29 -8.18
CA VAL A 324 -52.54 -1.73 -9.21
C VAL A 324 -51.83 -2.98 -8.70
N HIS A 325 -51.95 -4.10 -9.42
CA HIS A 325 -51.31 -5.36 -9.04
C HIS A 325 -50.44 -5.92 -10.16
N PHE A 326 -49.21 -6.26 -9.82
CA PHE A 326 -48.25 -6.93 -10.70
C PHE A 326 -48.12 -8.41 -10.34
N HIS A 327 -48.68 -9.27 -11.19
CA HIS A 327 -48.63 -10.71 -11.05
C HIS A 327 -47.51 -11.29 -11.93
N TRP A 328 -46.31 -11.43 -11.35
CA TRP A 328 -45.13 -11.97 -12.05
C TRP A 328 -45.27 -13.48 -12.30
N SER A 329 -45.03 -13.91 -13.54
CA SER A 329 -44.85 -15.32 -13.91
C SER A 329 -43.36 -15.68 -13.99
N ASP A 330 -43.03 -16.92 -13.65
CA ASP A 330 -41.70 -17.53 -13.82
C ASP A 330 -40.51 -16.66 -13.36
N ILE A 331 -40.53 -16.19 -12.11
CA ILE A 331 -39.44 -15.37 -11.53
C ILE A 331 -38.13 -16.19 -11.53
N PRO A 332 -37.10 -15.79 -12.31
CA PRO A 332 -35.82 -16.51 -12.33
C PRO A 332 -35.09 -16.30 -11.00
N VAL A 333 -34.27 -17.27 -10.57
CA VAL A 333 -33.58 -17.24 -9.26
C VAL A 333 -32.12 -17.67 -9.45
N GLY A 334 -31.22 -17.13 -8.63
CA GLY A 334 -29.79 -17.46 -8.66
C GLY A 334 -29.09 -16.88 -9.89
N ASP A 335 -28.21 -17.67 -10.52
CA ASP A 335 -27.36 -17.21 -11.62
C ASP A 335 -28.13 -16.78 -12.88
N GLU A 336 -29.36 -17.28 -13.05
CA GLU A 336 -30.26 -16.95 -14.16
C GLU A 336 -31.11 -15.70 -13.90
N TYR A 337 -30.98 -15.08 -12.72
CA TYR A 337 -31.77 -13.89 -12.39
C TYR A 337 -31.47 -12.71 -13.33
N ILE A 338 -32.54 -12.13 -13.84
CA ILE A 338 -32.57 -10.91 -14.65
C ILE A 338 -33.64 -10.00 -14.04
N PRO A 339 -33.42 -8.68 -13.93
CA PRO A 339 -34.42 -7.76 -13.41
C PRO A 339 -35.73 -7.83 -14.22
N LEU A 340 -36.83 -8.12 -13.53
CA LEU A 340 -38.18 -8.27 -14.11
C LEU A 340 -38.77 -6.95 -14.60
N ALA A 341 -38.42 -5.85 -13.93
CA ALA A 341 -38.98 -4.55 -14.21
C ALA A 341 -37.90 -3.46 -14.29
N SER A 342 -38.04 -2.56 -15.27
CA SER A 342 -37.31 -1.29 -15.31
C SER A 342 -38.33 -0.16 -15.18
N VAL A 343 -38.42 0.42 -13.98
CA VAL A 343 -39.41 1.47 -13.67
C VAL A 343 -38.73 2.83 -13.60
N LYS A 344 -38.86 3.62 -14.67
CA LYS A 344 -38.43 5.03 -14.70
C LYS A 344 -39.61 6.01 -14.75
N GLY A 345 -40.76 5.56 -15.22
CA GLY A 345 -42.01 6.33 -15.25
C GLY A 345 -42.74 6.41 -13.90
N ALA A 346 -43.93 6.99 -13.90
CA ALA A 346 -44.72 7.26 -12.70
C ALA A 346 -45.91 6.30 -12.53
N ILE A 347 -46.07 5.74 -11.31
CA ILE A 347 -47.26 4.98 -10.91
C ILE A 347 -48.05 5.82 -9.90
N HIS A 348 -49.32 6.12 -10.21
CA HIS A 348 -50.18 6.99 -9.44
C HIS A 348 -51.42 6.25 -8.94
N THR A 349 -51.54 6.09 -7.62
CA THR A 349 -52.74 5.55 -6.95
C THR A 349 -53.25 6.52 -5.88
N GLY A 350 -52.99 7.82 -6.06
CA GLY A 350 -53.36 8.85 -5.10
C GLY A 350 -54.88 9.05 -5.00
N GLY A 351 -55.37 9.39 -3.82
CA GLY A 351 -56.74 9.86 -3.65
C GLY A 351 -56.95 11.23 -4.28
N GLY A 352 -58.15 11.48 -4.80
CA GLY A 352 -58.53 12.76 -5.36
C GLY A 352 -58.68 13.85 -4.30
N PHE A 353 -58.48 15.10 -4.69
CA PHE A 353 -58.72 16.25 -3.80
C PHE A 353 -60.22 16.46 -3.55
N GLY A 354 -60.57 16.77 -2.30
CA GLY A 354 -61.88 17.29 -1.95
C GLY A 354 -62.01 18.77 -2.35
N GLY A 355 -63.22 19.22 -2.64
CA GLY A 355 -63.49 20.62 -2.97
C GLY A 355 -63.99 21.41 -1.76
N GLY A 356 -63.68 22.71 -1.68
CA GLY A 356 -64.12 23.58 -0.58
C GLY A 356 -63.55 23.14 0.77
N ARG A 357 -64.43 22.66 1.68
CA ARG A 357 -64.07 22.07 2.97
C ARG A 357 -64.12 20.53 2.98
N GLY A 358 -64.38 19.90 1.83
CA GLY A 358 -64.37 18.44 1.69
C GLY A 358 -62.96 17.87 1.89
N LEU A 359 -62.89 16.66 2.43
CA LEU A 359 -61.62 15.96 2.67
C LEU A 359 -61.13 15.26 1.39
N PRO A 360 -59.80 15.12 1.21
CA PRO A 360 -59.23 14.33 0.14
C PRO A 360 -59.45 12.83 0.38
N GLY A 361 -59.55 12.07 -0.70
CA GLY A 361 -59.54 10.61 -0.65
C GLY A 361 -58.18 10.07 -0.17
N LYS A 362 -58.18 8.85 0.37
CA LYS A 362 -56.95 8.13 0.71
C LYS A 362 -56.36 7.46 -0.53
N ASN A 363 -55.05 7.24 -0.47
CA ASN A 363 -54.33 6.52 -1.51
C ASN A 363 -54.79 5.06 -1.58
N GLY A 364 -54.72 4.51 -2.77
CA GLY A 364 -54.95 3.10 -3.06
C GLY A 364 -53.75 2.22 -2.79
N THR A 365 -53.77 1.02 -3.36
CA THR A 365 -52.77 -0.02 -3.11
C THR A 365 -51.99 -0.36 -4.37
N ILE A 366 -50.67 -0.50 -4.23
CA ILE A 366 -49.80 -1.11 -5.23
C ILE A 366 -49.26 -2.40 -4.62
N SER A 367 -49.55 -3.53 -5.24
CA SER A 367 -49.17 -4.86 -4.76
C SER A 367 -48.47 -5.66 -5.85
N GLY A 368 -47.76 -6.70 -5.44
CA GLY A 368 -47.12 -7.63 -6.35
C GLY A 368 -47.04 -9.02 -5.73
N ARG A 369 -46.81 -10.03 -6.58
CA ARG A 369 -46.67 -11.42 -6.12
C ARG A 369 -45.53 -11.56 -5.10
N SER A 370 -45.70 -12.46 -4.13
CA SER A 370 -44.66 -12.80 -3.16
C SER A 370 -43.38 -13.29 -3.85
N CYS A 371 -42.25 -12.63 -3.56
CA CYS A 371 -40.97 -12.97 -4.17
C CYS A 371 -40.34 -14.26 -3.59
N PRO A 372 -39.55 -14.99 -4.39
CA PRO A 372 -38.77 -16.14 -3.93
C PRO A 372 -37.63 -15.71 -3.00
N LYS A 373 -36.90 -16.70 -2.46
CA LYS A 373 -35.74 -16.48 -1.58
C LYS A 373 -34.70 -15.59 -2.28
N GLY A 374 -34.00 -14.73 -1.52
CA GLY A 374 -32.99 -13.79 -2.05
C GLY A 374 -33.53 -12.48 -2.65
N LEU A 375 -34.82 -12.41 -3.03
CA LEU A 375 -35.43 -11.25 -3.66
C LEU A 375 -36.47 -10.56 -2.75
N TYR A 376 -36.74 -9.27 -2.91
CA TYR A 376 -37.73 -8.52 -2.12
C TYR A 376 -38.39 -7.37 -2.90
N GLY A 377 -39.44 -6.76 -2.34
CA GLY A 377 -40.15 -5.64 -2.94
C GLY A 377 -41.24 -6.07 -3.93
N ILE A 378 -41.86 -5.09 -4.59
CA ILE A 378 -42.97 -5.30 -5.54
C ILE A 378 -42.45 -5.88 -6.87
N PHE A 379 -41.22 -5.54 -7.25
CA PHE A 379 -40.55 -5.95 -8.49
C PHE A 379 -39.55 -7.09 -8.30
N CYS A 380 -39.50 -7.70 -7.11
CA CYS A 380 -38.56 -8.76 -6.73
C CYS A 380 -37.08 -8.43 -7.02
N GLU A 381 -36.61 -7.31 -6.45
CA GLU A 381 -35.22 -6.87 -6.51
C GLU A 381 -34.31 -7.69 -5.57
N GLU A 382 -33.02 -7.74 -5.88
CA GLU A 382 -32.02 -8.45 -5.07
C GLU A 382 -31.87 -7.81 -3.68
N CYS A 383 -31.88 -8.62 -2.60
CA CYS A 383 -31.63 -8.12 -1.25
C CYS A 383 -30.31 -7.32 -1.16
N PRO A 384 -30.23 -6.27 -0.32
CA PRO A 384 -29.02 -5.45 -0.18
C PRO A 384 -27.76 -6.25 0.16
N VAL A 385 -26.59 -5.77 -0.28
CA VAL A 385 -25.30 -6.41 0.01
C VAL A 385 -25.08 -6.56 1.52
N GLY A 386 -24.62 -7.73 1.95
CA GLY A 386 -24.46 -8.06 3.37
C GLY A 386 -25.76 -8.48 4.06
N THR A 387 -26.80 -8.84 3.31
CA THR A 387 -28.02 -9.45 3.82
C THR A 387 -28.35 -10.76 3.10
N TYR A 388 -29.07 -11.65 3.76
CA TYR A 388 -29.57 -12.91 3.20
C TYR A 388 -31.06 -13.09 3.49
N LYS A 389 -31.76 -13.87 2.66
CA LYS A 389 -33.19 -14.14 2.81
C LYS A 389 -33.53 -15.58 2.45
N ASN A 390 -34.03 -16.33 3.44
CA ASN A 390 -34.32 -17.76 3.33
C ASN A 390 -35.81 -18.12 3.18
N SER A 391 -36.72 -17.15 3.31
CA SER A 391 -38.17 -17.34 3.19
C SER A 391 -38.71 -16.65 1.93
N SER A 392 -39.88 -17.11 1.44
CA SER A 392 -40.65 -16.38 0.44
C SER A 392 -41.37 -15.19 1.07
N GLY A 393 -41.64 -14.16 0.27
CA GLY A 393 -42.36 -12.95 0.67
C GLY A 393 -41.80 -11.71 -0.02
N SER A 394 -42.44 -10.55 0.09
CA SER A 394 -41.98 -9.32 -0.57
C SER A 394 -41.50 -8.24 0.39
N ASP A 395 -41.61 -8.46 1.70
CA ASP A 395 -41.20 -7.49 2.70
C ASP A 395 -39.68 -7.35 2.79
N ARG A 396 -39.20 -6.11 2.85
CA ARG A 396 -37.78 -5.78 3.07
C ARG A 396 -37.25 -6.30 4.41
N ALA A 397 -38.11 -6.40 5.41
CA ALA A 397 -37.76 -6.92 6.73
C ALA A 397 -37.31 -8.39 6.72
N LEU A 398 -37.59 -9.13 5.64
CA LEU A 398 -37.15 -10.51 5.45
C LEU A 398 -35.70 -10.63 4.97
N CYS A 399 -35.04 -9.53 4.56
CA CYS A 399 -33.61 -9.51 4.28
C CYS A 399 -32.84 -9.31 5.60
N HIS A 400 -32.33 -10.40 6.18
CA HIS A 400 -31.61 -10.39 7.44
C HIS A 400 -30.12 -10.06 7.24
N SER A 401 -29.52 -9.25 8.10
CA SER A 401 -28.08 -8.94 8.03
C SER A 401 -27.21 -10.18 8.28
N CYS A 402 -26.17 -10.34 7.48
CA CYS A 402 -25.18 -11.40 7.66
C CYS A 402 -24.38 -11.15 8.95
N PRO A 403 -24.07 -12.21 9.73
CA PRO A 403 -23.32 -12.08 10.97
C PRO A 403 -21.89 -11.54 10.72
N PRO A 404 -21.46 -10.50 11.45
CA PRO A 404 -20.16 -9.84 11.21
C PRO A 404 -18.95 -10.68 11.65
N TYR A 405 -19.15 -11.73 12.47
CA TYR A 405 -18.06 -12.61 12.92
C TYR A 405 -17.57 -13.58 11.85
N GLU A 406 -18.32 -13.75 10.75
CA GLU A 406 -17.95 -14.59 9.62
C GLU A 406 -17.15 -13.83 8.54
N LEU A 407 -17.08 -12.49 8.61
CA LEU A 407 -16.35 -11.68 7.64
C LEU A 407 -14.91 -11.45 8.12
N PRO A 408 -13.90 -11.92 7.37
CA PRO A 408 -12.50 -11.57 7.65
C PRO A 408 -12.29 -10.05 7.61
N ARG A 409 -11.38 -9.54 8.45
CA ARG A 409 -11.16 -8.08 8.64
C ARG A 409 -10.82 -7.31 7.35
N ARG A 410 -10.22 -7.98 6.36
CA ARG A 410 -9.84 -7.41 5.05
C ARG A 410 -10.72 -7.94 3.91
N ALA A 411 -11.94 -8.33 4.22
CA ALA A 411 -12.95 -8.79 3.27
C ALA A 411 -14.13 -7.82 3.21
N ILE A 412 -14.78 -7.78 2.04
CA ILE A 412 -16.02 -7.06 1.78
C ILE A 412 -17.04 -8.04 1.22
N TYR A 413 -18.30 -7.92 1.66
CA TYR A 413 -19.39 -8.70 1.08
C TYR A 413 -19.58 -8.32 -0.39
N THR A 414 -19.83 -9.31 -1.22
CA THR A 414 -20.05 -9.13 -2.66
C THR A 414 -21.51 -9.35 -3.01
N SER A 415 -22.00 -8.59 -3.99
CA SER A 415 -23.32 -8.84 -4.58
C SER A 415 -23.28 -10.12 -5.41
N VAL A 416 -24.27 -10.99 -5.23
CA VAL A 416 -24.49 -12.17 -6.06
C VAL A 416 -25.82 -12.02 -6.79
N ARG A 417 -25.85 -12.45 -8.05
CA ARG A 417 -27.05 -12.41 -8.89
C ARG A 417 -28.17 -13.22 -8.24
N GLY A 418 -29.37 -12.65 -8.21
CA GLY A 418 -30.53 -13.26 -7.57
C GLY A 418 -30.55 -13.15 -6.04
N GLY A 419 -29.60 -12.41 -5.45
CA GLY A 419 -29.50 -12.20 -4.00
C GLY A 419 -29.04 -13.44 -3.23
N VAL A 420 -28.66 -13.22 -1.97
CA VAL A 420 -28.14 -14.29 -1.09
C VAL A 420 -29.30 -15.01 -0.41
N THR A 421 -29.39 -16.33 -0.58
CA THR A 421 -30.47 -17.15 -0.02
C THR A 421 -30.14 -17.72 1.36
N GLU A 422 -28.88 -18.10 1.58
CA GLU A 422 -28.40 -18.79 2.78
C GLU A 422 -27.03 -18.26 3.24
N ILE A 423 -26.66 -18.59 4.48
CA ILE A 423 -25.36 -18.29 5.08
C ILE A 423 -24.38 -19.46 4.87
N PRO A 424 -23.07 -19.21 4.71
CA PRO A 424 -22.36 -17.93 4.86
C PRO A 424 -22.48 -17.02 3.64
N CYS A 425 -22.52 -15.71 3.89
CA CYS A 425 -22.64 -14.72 2.82
C CYS A 425 -21.33 -14.58 2.02
N PRO A 426 -21.41 -14.48 0.69
CA PRO A 426 -20.23 -14.40 -0.18
C PRO A 426 -19.47 -13.09 0.05
N TYR A 427 -18.14 -13.21 0.12
CA TYR A 427 -17.23 -12.09 0.32
C TYR A 427 -15.97 -12.27 -0.53
N ASN A 428 -15.32 -11.16 -0.86
CA ASN A 428 -14.00 -11.13 -1.49
C ASN A 428 -13.06 -10.26 -0.66
N CYS A 429 -11.76 -10.54 -0.74
CA CYS A 429 -10.75 -9.67 -0.14
C CYS A 429 -10.72 -8.31 -0.84
N ILE A 430 -10.37 -7.24 -0.10
CA ILE A 430 -10.27 -5.86 -0.63
C ILE A 430 -9.29 -5.76 -1.82
N SER A 431 -8.31 -6.66 -1.89
CA SER A 431 -7.32 -6.76 -2.96
C SER A 431 -6.97 -8.20 -3.25
N GLU A 432 -6.63 -8.51 -4.50
CA GLU A 432 -6.13 -9.83 -4.94
C GLU A 432 -4.83 -10.27 -4.27
N ARG A 433 -4.13 -9.35 -3.58
CA ARG A 433 -2.90 -9.66 -2.83
C ARG A 433 -3.14 -10.47 -1.57
N TYR A 434 -4.37 -10.45 -1.05
CA TYR A 434 -4.74 -11.18 0.14
C TYR A 434 -5.32 -12.54 -0.25
N HIS A 435 -4.79 -13.61 0.34
CA HIS A 435 -5.24 -14.95 0.00
C HIS A 435 -6.48 -15.35 0.81
N MET A 436 -7.51 -15.81 0.09
CA MET A 436 -8.73 -16.37 0.68
C MET A 436 -8.41 -17.71 1.35
N PRO A 437 -9.06 -18.11 2.47
CA PRO A 437 -10.30 -17.53 3.03
C PRO A 437 -10.10 -16.34 3.99
N ASN A 438 -9.00 -16.26 4.74
CA ASN A 438 -8.87 -15.29 5.83
C ASN A 438 -8.36 -13.90 5.40
N CYS A 439 -8.07 -13.71 4.11
CA CYS A 439 -7.48 -12.50 3.56
C CYS A 439 -6.15 -12.11 4.26
N TYR A 440 -5.31 -13.12 4.51
CA TYR A 440 -3.98 -12.93 5.10
C TYR A 440 -2.97 -12.46 4.05
N THR A 441 -1.92 -11.78 4.51
CA THR A 441 -0.70 -11.55 3.71
C THR A 441 0.11 -12.85 3.58
N ALA A 442 0.96 -12.94 2.56
CA ALA A 442 1.84 -14.09 2.37
C ALA A 442 2.74 -14.39 3.59
N PHE A 443 3.13 -13.36 4.36
CA PHE A 443 3.89 -13.53 5.60
C PHE A 443 3.02 -14.11 6.73
N GLU A 444 1.82 -13.56 6.94
CA GLU A 444 0.88 -14.07 7.95
C GLU A 444 0.46 -15.51 7.63
N GLU A 445 0.24 -15.83 6.35
CA GLU A 445 -0.06 -17.19 5.90
C GLU A 445 1.08 -18.17 6.23
N LEU A 446 2.34 -17.79 5.99
CA LEU A 446 3.49 -18.59 6.42
C LEU A 446 3.50 -18.80 7.94
N VAL A 447 3.24 -17.75 8.73
CA VAL A 447 3.26 -17.85 10.19
C VAL A 447 2.13 -18.75 10.70
N TYR A 448 0.92 -18.57 10.18
CA TYR A 448 -0.26 -19.32 10.63
C TYR A 448 -0.31 -20.75 10.09
N THR A 449 0.28 -21.04 8.92
CA THR A 449 0.43 -22.43 8.44
C THR A 449 1.31 -23.28 9.36
N PHE A 450 2.30 -22.69 10.03
CA PHE A 450 3.13 -23.35 11.04
C PHE A 450 2.56 -23.31 12.47
N GLY A 451 1.27 -22.99 12.65
CA GLY A 451 0.61 -22.99 13.96
C GLY A 451 0.70 -21.67 14.72
N GLY A 452 1.04 -20.57 14.02
CA GLY A 452 1.05 -19.22 14.57
C GLY A 452 2.44 -18.72 15.00
N PRO A 453 2.54 -17.47 15.50
CA PRO A 453 3.81 -16.78 15.73
C PRO A 453 4.76 -17.52 16.68
N TRP A 454 4.21 -18.12 17.74
CA TRP A 454 4.99 -18.82 18.76
C TRP A 454 5.61 -20.12 18.23
N PHE A 455 4.81 -20.96 17.57
CA PHE A 455 5.29 -22.22 17.00
C PHE A 455 6.28 -21.99 15.86
N PHE A 456 5.98 -21.04 14.96
CA PHE A 456 6.90 -20.63 13.92
C PHE A 456 8.25 -20.14 14.49
N GLY A 457 8.20 -19.29 15.53
CA GLY A 457 9.40 -18.78 16.18
C GLY A 457 10.25 -19.88 16.85
N LEU A 458 9.62 -20.83 17.54
CA LEU A 458 10.32 -21.97 18.16
C LEU A 458 10.95 -22.89 17.12
N LEU A 459 10.23 -23.18 16.03
CA LEU A 459 10.74 -24.00 14.92
C LEU A 459 11.92 -23.33 14.23
N LEU A 460 11.81 -22.02 13.96
CA LEU A 460 12.89 -21.24 13.39
C LEU A 460 14.12 -21.24 14.31
N LEU A 461 13.93 -21.02 15.61
CA LEU A 461 15.03 -21.05 16.59
C LEU A 461 15.71 -22.44 16.63
N GLY A 462 14.93 -23.52 16.65
CA GLY A 462 15.45 -24.89 16.60
C GLY A 462 16.28 -25.15 15.34
N LEU A 463 15.79 -24.72 14.18
CA LEU A 463 16.49 -24.83 12.91
C LEU A 463 17.80 -24.02 12.92
N LEU A 464 17.78 -22.78 13.44
CA LEU A 464 18.95 -21.92 13.56
C LEU A 464 20.02 -22.55 14.45
N VAL A 465 19.65 -23.12 15.59
CA VAL A 465 20.59 -23.80 16.50
C VAL A 465 21.19 -25.05 15.83
N LEU A 466 20.37 -25.86 15.16
CA LEU A 466 20.84 -27.05 14.45
C LEU A 466 21.83 -26.70 13.34
N LEU A 467 21.51 -25.70 12.51
CA LEU A 467 22.41 -25.20 11.47
C LEU A 467 23.69 -24.58 12.08
N ALA A 468 23.59 -23.89 13.20
CA ALA A 468 24.75 -23.32 13.90
C ALA A 468 25.68 -24.41 14.45
N LEU A 469 25.14 -25.51 14.96
CA LEU A 469 25.91 -26.68 15.37
C LEU A 469 26.65 -27.31 14.19
N VAL A 470 26.00 -27.43 13.04
CA VAL A 470 26.62 -27.92 11.80
C VAL A 470 27.75 -27.00 11.34
N LEU A 471 27.53 -25.67 11.34
CA LEU A 471 28.57 -24.69 11.00
C LEU A 471 29.74 -24.71 12.00
N SER A 472 29.45 -24.87 13.29
CA SER A 472 30.48 -24.97 14.33
C SER A 472 31.30 -26.26 14.18
N ALA A 473 30.65 -27.39 13.88
CA ALA A 473 31.34 -28.65 13.59
C ALA A 473 32.18 -28.57 12.31
N ALA A 474 31.66 -27.92 11.26
CA ALA A 474 32.41 -27.65 10.04
C ALA A 474 33.63 -26.76 10.33
N ARG A 475 33.48 -25.68 11.10
CA ARG A 475 34.60 -24.83 11.53
C ARG A 475 35.66 -25.65 12.25
N MET A 476 35.29 -26.48 13.23
CA MET A 476 36.24 -27.33 13.95
C MET A 476 36.99 -28.28 12.99
N LYS A 477 36.30 -28.84 11.99
CA LYS A 477 36.89 -29.77 11.02
C LYS A 477 37.82 -29.10 10.00
N TYR A 478 37.50 -27.90 9.52
CA TYR A 478 38.27 -27.20 8.48
C TYR A 478 39.35 -26.26 9.01
N VAL A 479 39.19 -25.74 10.24
CA VAL A 479 40.13 -24.78 10.86
C VAL A 479 40.96 -25.44 11.97
N GLY A 480 40.43 -26.45 12.67
CA GLY A 480 41.10 -27.13 13.79
C GLY A 480 42.04 -28.27 13.40
N GLY A 481 42.50 -28.33 12.14
CA GLY A 481 43.31 -29.43 11.63
C GLY A 481 44.72 -29.56 12.23
N ASP A 482 45.22 -28.55 12.95
CA ASP A 482 46.62 -28.52 13.42
C ASP A 482 46.83 -28.62 14.94
N ASP A 483 45.77 -28.65 15.78
CA ASP A 483 45.94 -28.75 17.24
C ASP A 483 45.11 -29.90 17.83
N LEU A 484 45.74 -31.08 17.96
CA LEU A 484 45.24 -32.19 18.78
C LEU A 484 45.94 -32.15 20.15
N PRO A 485 45.29 -31.71 21.24
CA PRO A 485 45.89 -31.81 22.57
C PRO A 485 45.77 -33.24 23.08
N THR A 486 46.91 -33.88 23.34
CA THR A 486 46.99 -35.15 24.06
C THR A 486 46.52 -34.98 25.50
N LEU A 487 45.68 -35.93 25.91
CA LEU A 487 44.99 -36.05 27.19
C LEU A 487 45.96 -36.05 28.41
N VAL A 488 45.92 -35.03 29.28
CA VAL A 488 46.44 -35.09 30.67
C VAL A 488 45.51 -34.28 31.61
N PRO A 489 45.18 -34.77 32.83
CA PRO A 489 44.23 -34.09 33.72
C PRO A 489 44.82 -32.90 34.47
N ALA A 490 43.93 -31.99 34.86
CA ALA A 490 44.18 -30.72 35.53
C ALA A 490 44.88 -30.83 36.90
N GLN A 491 45.88 -29.97 37.12
CA GLN A 491 46.35 -29.60 38.45
C GLN A 491 46.71 -28.10 38.50
N HIS A 492 46.30 -27.46 39.58
CA HIS A 492 46.40 -26.03 39.87
C HIS A 492 47.80 -25.43 39.68
N ASP A 493 47.79 -24.16 39.22
CA ASP A 493 48.66 -23.01 39.52
C ASP A 493 50.15 -23.19 39.79
N THR A 494 50.90 -22.19 39.27
CA THR A 494 52.32 -21.90 39.46
C THR A 494 53.30 -22.67 38.57
N ARG A 495 53.36 -22.29 37.30
CA ARG A 495 54.61 -22.16 36.55
C ARG A 495 54.40 -21.31 35.30
N ILE A 496 55.21 -20.27 35.21
CA ILE A 496 55.37 -19.37 34.07
C ILE A 496 55.69 -20.24 32.84
N ASN A 497 54.73 -20.39 31.94
CA ASN A 497 55.00 -20.78 30.57
C ASN A 497 55.06 -19.49 29.77
N SER A 498 56.24 -18.84 29.81
CA SER A 498 56.71 -18.08 28.66
C SER A 498 56.65 -19.06 27.48
N PHE A 499 55.65 -18.93 26.61
CA PHE A 499 55.58 -19.75 25.39
C PHE A 499 56.92 -19.59 24.66
N PRO A 500 57.74 -20.65 24.55
CA PRO A 500 58.89 -20.59 23.68
C PRO A 500 58.32 -20.53 22.26
N PHE A 501 58.58 -19.41 21.60
CA PHE A 501 58.30 -19.24 20.18
C PHE A 501 59.13 -20.29 19.43
N LEU A 502 58.55 -21.47 19.17
CA LEU A 502 59.17 -22.44 18.26
C LEU A 502 58.91 -21.95 16.84
N GLU A 503 59.83 -21.10 16.39
CA GLU A 503 59.82 -20.55 15.07
C GLU A 503 60.35 -21.59 14.08
N SER A 504 59.57 -21.81 13.03
CA SER A 504 59.93 -22.65 11.88
C SER A 504 61.26 -22.20 11.26
N LEU A 505 61.97 -23.11 10.56
CA LEU A 505 63.21 -22.94 9.77
C LEU A 505 63.43 -21.60 9.01
N ASN A 506 62.40 -20.77 8.86
CA ASN A 506 62.48 -19.37 8.46
C ASN A 506 63.28 -18.48 9.45
N GLU A 507 63.48 -18.94 10.69
CA GLU A 507 64.35 -18.31 11.70
C GLU A 507 65.85 -18.56 11.41
N ILE A 508 66.20 -19.60 10.65
CA ILE A 508 67.59 -19.84 10.21
C ILE A 508 68.03 -18.80 9.16
N ILE A 509 67.09 -18.05 8.57
CA ILE A 509 67.36 -16.86 7.74
C ILE A 509 67.60 -15.60 8.61
N GLU A 510 67.35 -15.65 9.94
CA GLU A 510 67.51 -14.50 10.83
C GLU A 510 68.95 -14.14 11.18
N THR A 511 69.92 -15.02 10.95
CA THR A 511 71.33 -14.63 11.07
C THR A 511 71.71 -13.55 10.05
N ASN A 512 71.02 -13.47 8.90
CA ASN A 512 71.19 -12.39 7.93
C ASN A 512 70.37 -11.12 8.28
N ARG A 513 69.39 -11.20 9.19
CA ARG A 513 68.54 -10.06 9.60
C ARG A 513 69.03 -9.32 10.83
N SER A 514 69.80 -9.96 11.71
CA SER A 514 70.43 -9.29 12.86
C SER A 514 71.46 -8.24 12.40
N GLU A 515 72.20 -8.52 11.31
CA GLU A 515 73.12 -7.57 10.65
C GLU A 515 72.38 -6.34 10.08
N GLU A 516 71.16 -6.50 9.55
CA GLU A 516 70.37 -5.38 8.99
C GLU A 516 69.92 -4.36 10.05
N SER A 517 69.70 -4.81 11.30
CA SER A 517 69.29 -3.90 12.38
C SER A 517 70.41 -2.97 12.83
N GLN A 518 71.67 -3.41 12.70
CA GLN A 518 72.86 -2.63 13.06
C GLN A 518 73.25 -1.62 11.97
N SER A 519 72.81 -1.81 10.73
CA SER A 519 73.10 -0.88 9.62
C SER A 519 72.01 0.18 9.38
N HIS A 520 70.89 0.14 10.12
CA HIS A 520 69.78 1.07 9.94
C HIS A 520 70.11 2.49 10.42
N VAL A 521 69.86 3.50 9.57
CA VAL A 521 70.15 4.90 9.85
C VAL A 521 68.90 5.66 10.26
N HIS A 522 67.92 5.75 9.36
CA HIS A 522 66.75 6.59 9.55
C HIS A 522 65.53 6.00 8.84
N ARG A 523 64.35 6.23 9.43
CA ARG A 523 63.04 5.85 8.90
C ARG A 523 62.29 7.10 8.47
N LEU A 524 62.00 7.21 7.18
CA LEU A 524 61.23 8.31 6.60
C LEU A 524 59.77 7.86 6.40
N TYR A 525 58.82 8.59 6.99
CA TYR A 525 57.40 8.27 6.87
C TYR A 525 56.75 8.97 5.67
N PHE A 526 55.85 8.26 4.99
CA PHE A 526 55.00 8.86 3.96
C PHE A 526 53.89 9.70 4.59
N GLN A 527 53.59 10.83 3.95
CA GLN A 527 52.49 11.71 4.29
C GLN A 527 51.21 11.28 3.56
N GLY A 528 50.06 11.52 4.20
CA GLY A 528 48.73 11.16 3.67
C GLY A 528 48.16 9.84 4.19
N SER A 529 46.83 9.71 4.08
CA SER A 529 46.03 8.59 4.60
C SER A 529 45.81 7.43 3.62
N ASN A 530 46.52 7.45 2.48
CA ASN A 530 46.36 6.50 1.37
C ASN A 530 44.91 6.36 0.88
N SER A 531 44.22 7.50 0.76
CA SER A 531 42.86 7.56 0.22
C SER A 531 42.90 8.11 -1.21
N PHE A 532 41.84 7.90 -1.99
CA PHE A 532 41.79 8.44 -3.37
C PHE A 532 41.94 9.97 -3.43
N GLY A 533 41.52 10.69 -2.37
CA GLY A 533 41.69 12.14 -2.27
C GLY A 533 43.03 12.58 -1.68
N GLU A 534 43.78 11.68 -1.03
CA GLU A 534 45.05 11.97 -0.39
C GLU A 534 45.97 10.74 -0.49
N PRO A 535 46.65 10.56 -1.63
CA PRO A 535 47.61 9.47 -1.84
C PRO A 535 48.85 9.65 -0.97
N TRP A 536 49.63 8.58 -0.85
CA TRP A 536 50.94 8.65 -0.22
C TRP A 536 51.87 9.59 -0.98
N HIS A 537 52.59 10.42 -0.24
CA HIS A 537 53.64 11.26 -0.81
C HIS A 537 54.78 11.48 0.18
N LEU A 538 56.00 11.65 -0.32
CA LEU A 538 57.19 12.03 0.42
C LEU A 538 57.42 13.54 0.29
N SER A 539 57.94 14.14 1.37
CA SER A 539 58.37 15.53 1.38
C SER A 539 59.73 15.68 0.70
N HIS A 540 59.93 16.79 -0.02
CA HIS A 540 61.23 17.16 -0.60
C HIS A 540 62.24 17.65 0.46
N CYS A 541 61.82 17.82 1.72
CA CYS A 541 62.74 18.21 2.79
C CYS A 541 63.55 17.00 3.29
N LEU A 542 64.85 17.00 3.06
CA LEU A 542 65.75 15.94 3.53
C LEU A 542 66.02 16.05 5.05
N PRO A 543 65.86 14.96 5.84
CA PRO A 543 66.23 14.96 7.26
C PRO A 543 67.74 15.17 7.48
N GLU A 544 68.10 15.89 8.55
CA GLU A 544 69.50 16.18 8.90
C GLU A 544 70.35 14.90 9.03
N GLN A 545 69.77 13.80 9.53
CA GLN A 545 70.47 12.52 9.74
C GLN A 545 70.80 11.77 8.44
N VAL A 546 70.15 12.12 7.33
CA VAL A 546 70.30 11.42 6.03
C VAL A 546 71.12 12.26 5.04
N LYS A 547 71.31 13.56 5.32
CA LYS A 547 72.04 14.53 4.49
C LYS A 547 73.47 14.09 4.15
N ASP A 548 74.12 13.37 5.05
CA ASP A 548 75.50 12.92 4.87
C ASP A 548 75.65 11.64 4.03
N ILE A 549 74.56 10.90 3.82
CA ILE A 549 74.54 9.61 3.11
C ILE A 549 73.97 9.77 1.70
N VAL A 550 73.20 10.83 1.45
CA VAL A 550 72.39 10.99 0.25
C VAL A 550 72.82 12.23 -0.56
N TYR A 551 72.74 12.14 -1.89
CA TYR A 551 72.82 13.28 -2.80
C TYR A 551 71.45 13.96 -2.89
N GLU A 552 71.34 15.22 -2.45
CA GLU A 552 70.08 15.98 -2.38
C GLU A 552 69.34 16.04 -3.72
N ASP A 553 70.03 16.36 -4.82
CA ASP A 553 69.41 16.47 -6.15
C ASP A 553 68.93 15.12 -6.72
N ALA A 554 69.61 14.02 -6.37
CA ALA A 554 69.19 12.68 -6.80
C ALA A 554 68.04 12.15 -5.93
N PHE A 555 67.99 12.56 -4.66
CA PHE A 555 66.88 12.26 -3.77
C PHE A 555 65.60 12.99 -4.16
N ASN A 556 65.69 14.26 -4.55
CA ASN A 556 64.51 15.01 -4.99
C ASN A 556 63.85 14.37 -6.23
N ARG A 557 64.66 13.91 -7.20
CA ARG A 557 64.17 13.16 -8.36
C ARG A 557 63.53 11.82 -7.97
N PHE A 558 64.15 11.10 -7.04
CA PHE A 558 63.57 9.87 -6.48
C PHE A 558 62.23 10.12 -5.78
N VAL A 559 62.09 11.22 -5.05
CA VAL A 559 60.84 11.63 -4.41
C VAL A 559 59.77 11.96 -5.45
N ASP A 560 60.12 12.65 -6.54
CA ASP A 560 59.19 12.92 -7.65
C ASP A 560 58.65 11.62 -8.27
N ASP A 561 59.54 10.67 -8.56
CA ASP A 561 59.17 9.37 -9.15
C ASP A 561 58.27 8.56 -8.20
N ILE A 562 58.59 8.51 -6.91
CA ILE A 562 57.75 7.85 -5.89
C ILE A 562 56.38 8.53 -5.77
N ASN A 563 56.35 9.86 -5.74
CA ASN A 563 55.10 10.60 -5.60
C ASN A 563 54.17 10.35 -6.79
N ILE A 564 54.73 10.31 -8.01
CA ILE A 564 53.98 9.97 -9.24
C ILE A 564 53.44 8.53 -9.14
N LEU A 565 54.26 7.56 -8.77
CA LEU A 565 53.86 6.14 -8.64
C LEU A 565 52.75 5.95 -7.59
N ALA A 566 52.78 6.72 -6.50
CA ALA A 566 51.83 6.66 -5.42
C ALA A 566 50.46 7.30 -5.74
N THR A 567 50.36 8.16 -6.77
CA THR A 567 49.08 8.79 -7.15
C THR A 567 48.05 7.79 -7.71
N TYR A 568 46.77 8.02 -7.40
CA TYR A 568 45.65 7.25 -7.95
C TYR A 568 45.09 7.89 -9.22
N HIS A 569 44.57 7.08 -10.12
CA HIS A 569 43.87 7.59 -11.31
C HIS A 569 42.44 7.99 -10.93
N TRP A 570 41.88 9.00 -11.61
CA TRP A 570 40.54 9.52 -11.32
C TRP A 570 39.44 8.45 -11.42
N TRP A 571 39.54 7.54 -12.39
CA TRP A 571 38.54 6.47 -12.59
C TRP A 571 38.53 5.45 -11.45
N GLU A 572 39.66 5.21 -10.78
CA GLU A 572 39.74 4.30 -9.63
C GLU A 572 38.91 4.81 -8.45
N GLY A 573 38.90 6.14 -8.25
CA GLY A 573 38.08 6.83 -7.26
C GLY A 573 36.58 6.88 -7.64
N SER A 574 36.27 7.04 -8.93
CA SER A 574 34.89 7.00 -9.42
C SER A 574 34.25 5.62 -9.22
N ILE A 575 34.98 4.53 -9.52
CA ILE A 575 34.52 3.16 -9.26
C ILE A 575 34.28 2.95 -7.76
N TYR A 576 35.20 3.40 -6.91
CA TYR A 576 35.02 3.32 -5.47
C TYR A 576 33.77 4.06 -5.00
N SER A 577 33.53 5.28 -5.50
CA SER A 577 32.36 6.09 -5.14
C SER A 577 31.04 5.43 -5.56
N LEU A 578 31.00 4.84 -6.76
CA LEU A 578 29.85 4.06 -7.24
C LEU A 578 29.61 2.81 -6.38
N LEU A 579 30.67 2.05 -6.07
CA LEU A 579 30.58 0.87 -5.22
C LEU A 579 30.18 1.21 -3.78
N CYS A 580 30.54 2.37 -3.24
CA CYS A 580 30.11 2.77 -1.90
C CYS A 580 28.58 2.88 -1.78
N ILE A 581 27.90 3.28 -2.88
CA ILE A 581 26.44 3.40 -2.93
C ILE A 581 25.80 2.02 -3.18
N ILE A 582 26.35 1.24 -4.10
CA ILE A 582 25.76 -0.02 -4.57
C ILE A 582 26.06 -1.21 -3.62
N ALA A 583 27.31 -1.32 -3.17
CA ALA A 583 27.86 -2.49 -2.47
C ALA A 583 29.11 -2.13 -1.63
N TYR A 584 28.91 -1.58 -0.43
CA TYR A 584 30.00 -1.15 0.46
C TYR A 584 31.11 -2.22 0.70
N PRO A 585 30.80 -3.52 0.93
CA PRO A 585 31.84 -4.54 1.07
C PRO A 585 32.76 -4.68 -0.15
N LEU A 586 32.21 -4.51 -1.36
CA LEU A 586 33.00 -4.52 -2.59
C LEU A 586 33.82 -3.24 -2.74
N ALA A 587 33.30 -2.09 -2.30
CA ALA A 587 34.04 -0.83 -2.27
C ALA A 587 35.28 -0.92 -1.38
N TRP A 588 35.13 -1.50 -0.18
CA TRP A 588 36.25 -1.73 0.73
C TRP A 588 37.30 -2.68 0.14
N SER A 589 36.85 -3.81 -0.43
CA SER A 589 37.75 -4.77 -1.10
C SER A 589 38.51 -4.14 -2.27
N TRP A 590 37.83 -3.31 -3.08
CA TRP A 590 38.42 -2.55 -4.18
C TRP A 590 39.51 -1.60 -3.68
N LEU A 591 39.21 -0.81 -2.64
CA LEU A 591 40.19 0.10 -2.02
C LEU A 591 41.41 -0.67 -1.52
N GLN A 592 41.21 -1.77 -0.78
CA GLN A 592 42.33 -2.54 -0.23
C GLN A 592 43.18 -3.23 -1.31
N LYS A 593 42.55 -3.70 -2.40
CA LYS A 593 43.25 -4.26 -3.56
C LYS A 593 44.15 -3.21 -4.22
N ASN A 594 43.62 -2.00 -4.44
CA ASN A 594 44.39 -0.92 -5.07
C ASN A 594 45.55 -0.46 -4.17
N ARG A 595 45.32 -0.33 -2.84
CA ARG A 595 46.39 -0.03 -1.87
C ARG A 595 47.51 -1.06 -1.88
N ARG A 596 47.18 -2.36 -1.94
CA ARG A 596 48.17 -3.44 -2.04
C ARG A 596 48.97 -3.37 -3.33
N LYS A 597 48.29 -3.11 -4.46
CA LYS A 597 48.93 -2.95 -5.77
C LYS A 597 49.94 -1.79 -5.74
N LYS A 598 49.57 -0.65 -5.14
CA LYS A 598 50.48 0.50 -4.99
C LYS A 598 51.69 0.22 -4.13
N LEU A 599 51.51 -0.47 -3.00
CA LEU A 599 52.65 -0.90 -2.17
C LEU A 599 53.57 -1.88 -2.91
N GLN A 600 53.01 -2.82 -3.68
CA GLN A 600 53.80 -3.75 -4.49
C GLN A 600 54.62 -3.02 -5.55
N GLN A 601 54.00 -2.08 -6.28
CA GLN A 601 54.69 -1.23 -7.25
C GLN A 601 55.82 -0.42 -6.62
N LEU A 602 55.59 0.20 -5.45
CA LEU A 602 56.64 0.94 -4.74
C LEU A 602 57.79 0.04 -4.28
N ARG A 603 57.49 -1.20 -3.83
CA ARG A 603 58.51 -2.17 -3.44
C ARG A 603 59.32 -2.68 -4.63
N GLU A 604 58.68 -2.97 -5.75
CA GLU A 604 59.32 -3.39 -6.99
C GLU A 604 60.20 -2.27 -7.57
N PHE A 605 59.70 -1.03 -7.55
CA PHE A 605 60.46 0.13 -7.96
C PHE A 605 61.75 0.28 -7.15
N VAL A 606 61.66 0.30 -5.82
CA VAL A 606 62.83 0.48 -4.95
C VAL A 606 63.78 -0.72 -4.95
N ARG A 607 63.29 -1.95 -5.16
CA ARG A 607 64.13 -3.16 -5.12
C ARG A 607 64.83 -3.47 -6.44
N SER A 608 64.21 -3.14 -7.58
CA SER A 608 64.68 -3.63 -8.89
C SER A 608 64.74 -2.59 -10.01
N GLU A 609 63.97 -1.51 -9.97
CA GLU A 609 63.94 -0.53 -11.07
C GLU A 609 64.80 0.71 -10.79
N TYR A 610 65.01 1.06 -9.52
CA TYR A 610 65.79 2.23 -9.12
C TYR A 610 67.23 1.86 -8.76
N ASP A 611 68.21 2.46 -9.44
CA ASP A 611 69.66 2.19 -9.26
C ASP A 611 70.26 2.68 -7.92
N HIS A 612 69.43 3.04 -6.94
CA HIS A 612 69.81 3.67 -5.67
C HIS A 612 70.77 4.86 -5.83
N ALA A 613 70.71 5.57 -6.95
CA ALA A 613 71.65 6.64 -7.31
C ALA A 613 71.71 7.79 -6.31
N CYS A 614 70.68 7.94 -5.46
CA CYS A 614 70.66 8.88 -4.36
C CYS A 614 71.67 8.56 -3.24
N LEU A 615 72.09 7.29 -3.07
CA LEU A 615 73.04 6.89 -2.01
C LEU A 615 74.49 7.18 -2.42
N ARG A 616 75.31 7.66 -1.48
CA ARG A 616 76.75 7.93 -1.70
C ARG A 616 77.57 6.65 -1.79
N SER A 617 77.28 5.65 -0.97
CA SER A 617 77.98 4.35 -0.96
C SER A 617 77.91 3.65 -2.30
N CYS A 618 79.04 3.13 -2.78
CA CYS A 618 79.12 2.34 -4.00
C CYS A 618 78.53 0.93 -3.78
N ARG A 619 78.78 0.30 -2.63
CA ARG A 619 78.26 -1.03 -2.31
C ARG A 619 76.75 -1.07 -2.16
N SER A 620 76.14 -0.08 -1.48
CA SER A 620 74.68 -0.04 -1.34
C SER A 620 73.97 0.14 -2.69
N ARG A 621 74.60 0.85 -3.63
CA ARG A 621 74.15 0.99 -5.03
C ARG A 621 74.28 -0.31 -5.82
N ALA A 622 75.42 -1.00 -5.70
CA ALA A 622 75.67 -2.23 -6.44
C ALA A 622 74.82 -3.43 -5.97
N LEU A 623 74.51 -3.50 -4.67
CA LEU A 623 73.78 -4.63 -4.08
C LEU A 623 72.27 -4.40 -3.96
N TYR A 624 71.76 -3.20 -4.25
CA TYR A 624 70.35 -2.83 -4.06
C TYR A 624 69.84 -3.05 -2.61
N GLU A 625 70.69 -2.79 -1.63
CA GLU A 625 70.43 -3.09 -0.20
C GLU A 625 70.24 -1.84 0.67
N GLY A 626 70.44 -0.63 0.12
CA GLY A 626 70.46 0.60 0.92
C GLY A 626 69.11 1.26 1.22
N LEU A 627 68.02 0.87 0.53
CA LEU A 627 66.67 1.39 0.76
C LEU A 627 65.65 0.25 0.82
N LYS A 628 64.72 0.31 1.78
CA LYS A 628 63.58 -0.63 1.82
C LYS A 628 62.26 0.09 2.11
N VAL A 629 61.20 -0.29 1.38
CA VAL A 629 59.85 0.24 1.59
C VAL A 629 58.98 -0.78 2.32
N ALA A 630 58.41 -0.35 3.43
CA ALA A 630 57.44 -1.12 4.20
C ALA A 630 56.21 -0.27 4.52
N ALA A 631 55.16 -0.94 4.96
CA ALA A 631 53.89 -0.31 5.30
C ALA A 631 53.21 -1.08 6.40
N THR A 632 52.31 -0.40 7.10
CA THR A 632 51.53 -0.98 8.16
C THR A 632 50.51 -1.99 7.62
N SER A 633 50.03 -2.92 8.47
CA SER A 633 49.09 -3.99 8.07
C SER A 633 47.75 -3.48 7.49
N ASP A 634 47.34 -2.27 7.87
CA ASP A 634 46.17 -1.51 7.42
C ASP A 634 46.40 -0.73 6.12
N LEU A 635 47.65 -0.62 5.66
CA LEU A 635 48.05 0.10 4.45
C LEU A 635 47.67 1.59 4.47
N VAL A 636 47.51 2.19 5.65
CA VAL A 636 47.28 3.63 5.80
C VAL A 636 48.61 4.37 5.88
N LEU A 637 49.61 3.81 6.57
CA LEU A 637 50.94 4.40 6.72
C LEU A 637 51.99 3.55 6.00
N ALA A 638 52.83 4.21 5.20
CA ALA A 638 54.03 3.63 4.61
C ALA A 638 55.28 4.33 5.14
N TYR A 639 56.43 3.65 5.09
CA TYR A 639 57.73 4.20 5.48
C TYR A 639 58.86 3.62 4.62
N LEU A 640 59.92 4.41 4.48
CA LEU A 640 61.15 4.13 3.76
C LEU A 640 62.31 4.08 4.76
N ASP A 641 62.95 2.93 4.89
CA ASP A 641 64.08 2.70 5.78
C ASP A 641 65.41 2.80 5.00
N PHE A 642 66.38 3.51 5.57
CA PHE A 642 67.73 3.70 5.01
C PHE A 642 68.76 2.82 5.74
N PHE A 643 69.59 2.09 4.98
CA PHE A 643 70.63 1.20 5.50
C PHE A 643 72.02 1.59 4.98
N LEU A 644 73.04 1.43 5.84
CA LEU A 644 74.44 1.65 5.49
C LEU A 644 75.02 0.46 4.73
N GLY A 645 75.67 0.73 3.60
CA GLY A 645 76.32 -0.28 2.75
C GLY A 645 77.64 -0.83 3.30
N GLY A 646 78.07 -0.45 4.52
CA GLY A 646 79.32 -0.91 5.14
C GLY A 646 80.60 -0.19 4.70
N ASP A 647 80.64 0.40 3.51
CA ASP A 647 81.77 1.20 3.00
C ASP A 647 81.91 2.55 3.72
N GLU A 648 80.84 3.02 4.37
CA GLU A 648 80.71 4.33 5.01
C GLU A 648 80.87 4.27 6.54
N LYS A 649 81.54 3.24 7.09
CA LYS A 649 81.75 3.07 8.54
C LYS A 649 82.57 4.22 9.15
N ARG A 650 81.89 5.29 9.59
CA ARG A 650 82.43 6.35 10.47
C ARG A 650 82.02 6.03 11.91
N SER A 651 82.81 6.46 12.91
CA SER A 651 82.49 6.26 14.33
C SER A 651 81.14 6.86 14.76
N ASP A 652 80.64 7.83 14.00
CA ASP A 652 79.42 8.59 14.29
C ASP A 652 78.16 8.02 13.60
N LEU A 653 78.32 6.98 12.75
CA LEU A 653 77.27 6.36 11.94
C LEU A 653 77.33 4.82 12.05
N PRO A 654 76.24 4.12 12.42
CA PRO A 654 74.88 4.61 12.68
C PRO A 654 74.78 5.46 13.97
N PRO A 655 73.86 6.45 14.03
CA PRO A 655 73.70 7.26 15.23
C PRO A 655 73.22 6.40 16.41
N HIS A 656 73.88 6.56 17.57
CA HIS A 656 73.45 5.96 18.83
C HIS A 656 72.05 6.46 19.21
N LEU A 657 71.29 5.67 19.98
CA LEU A 657 69.91 6.00 20.34
C LEU A 657 69.74 7.44 20.87
N HIS A 658 70.63 7.90 21.73
CA HIS A 658 70.58 9.26 22.29
C HIS A 658 70.72 10.38 21.24
N GLN A 659 71.43 10.14 20.13
CA GLN A 659 71.59 11.11 19.03
C GLN A 659 70.38 11.12 18.09
N ARG A 660 69.55 10.06 18.12
CA ARG A 660 68.29 9.95 17.36
C ARG A 660 67.13 10.70 18.03
N PHE A 661 67.25 11.05 19.31
CA PHE A 661 66.22 11.81 20.00
C PHE A 661 66.21 13.30 19.58
N PRO A 662 65.02 13.94 19.51
CA PRO A 662 63.69 13.35 19.64
C PRO A 662 63.33 12.47 18.42
N MET A 663 62.84 11.25 18.68
CA MET A 663 62.49 10.28 17.62
C MET A 663 60.96 10.18 17.48
N PRO A 664 60.38 10.54 16.32
CA PRO A 664 58.95 10.41 16.08
C PRO A 664 58.58 8.98 15.65
N ILE A 665 57.53 8.42 16.24
CA ILE A 665 56.93 7.12 15.89
C ILE A 665 55.46 7.38 15.52
N ILE A 666 55.13 7.33 14.24
CA ILE A 666 53.78 7.65 13.75
C ILE A 666 52.84 6.45 13.92
N PHE A 667 51.59 6.70 14.31
CA PHE A 667 50.55 5.67 14.36
C PHE A 667 50.11 5.27 12.95
N GLY A 668 49.98 3.96 12.73
CA GLY A 668 49.15 3.41 11.66
C GLY A 668 47.67 3.59 11.99
N GLY A 669 46.80 3.51 10.99
CA GLY A 669 45.37 3.72 11.11
C GLY A 669 44.96 5.20 11.14
N ASP A 670 43.66 5.42 10.93
CA ASP A 670 43.03 6.76 10.95
C ASP A 670 42.03 6.92 12.11
N GLY A 671 41.97 5.93 13.02
CA GLY A 671 41.05 5.88 14.15
C GLY A 671 39.60 5.54 13.76
N SER A 672 39.39 5.06 12.53
CA SER A 672 38.10 4.53 12.08
C SER A 672 37.84 3.14 12.67
N TYR A 673 36.58 2.69 12.61
CA TYR A 673 36.22 1.35 13.08
C TYR A 673 36.94 0.23 12.29
N MET A 674 37.24 0.44 11.01
CA MET A 674 37.98 -0.53 10.17
C MET A 674 39.52 -0.47 10.36
N ALA A 675 40.06 0.69 10.72
CA ALA A 675 41.49 0.94 10.87
C ALA A 675 41.77 1.71 12.16
N PRO A 676 41.73 1.04 13.33
CA PRO A 676 42.07 1.66 14.61
C PRO A 676 43.54 2.12 14.63
N PHE A 677 43.84 3.09 15.49
CA PHE A 677 45.23 3.50 15.68
C PHE A 677 46.06 2.35 16.23
N SER A 678 47.25 2.14 15.66
CA SER A 678 48.18 1.12 16.13
C SER A 678 49.63 1.49 15.83
N ILE A 679 50.55 1.04 16.69
CA ILE A 679 51.98 1.12 16.49
C ILE A 679 52.45 -0.26 16.04
N GLN A 680 53.10 -0.31 14.89
CA GLN A 680 53.79 -1.51 14.45
C GLN A 680 55.23 -1.50 14.98
N SER A 681 55.53 -2.45 15.87
CA SER A 681 56.89 -2.65 16.37
C SER A 681 57.61 -3.66 15.48
N ASP A 682 58.33 -3.17 14.48
CA ASP A 682 59.21 -4.01 13.66
C ASP A 682 60.46 -4.43 14.44
N ASN A 683 61.12 -5.50 13.98
CA ASN A 683 62.41 -5.95 14.53
C ASN A 683 63.49 -4.85 14.55
N ILE A 684 63.40 -3.87 13.64
CA ILE A 684 64.29 -2.70 13.60
C ILE A 684 64.02 -1.78 14.79
N LEU A 685 62.74 -1.45 15.05
CA LEU A 685 62.38 -0.55 16.15
C LEU A 685 62.66 -1.19 17.51
N THR A 686 62.38 -2.49 17.66
CA THR A 686 62.72 -3.24 18.89
C THR A 686 64.23 -3.31 19.10
N SER A 687 65.02 -3.54 18.04
CA SER A 687 66.48 -3.56 18.13
C SER A 687 67.05 -2.19 18.50
N ILE A 688 66.51 -1.10 17.95
CA ILE A 688 66.89 0.29 18.30
C ILE A 688 66.56 0.59 19.77
N MET A 689 65.36 0.25 20.23
CA MET A 689 64.95 0.49 21.62
C MET A 689 65.70 -0.40 22.61
N SER A 690 66.16 -1.58 22.21
CA SER A 690 66.93 -2.50 23.06
C SER A 690 68.24 -1.92 23.58
N GLN A 691 68.74 -0.84 22.96
CA GLN A 691 69.90 -0.06 23.44
C GLN A 691 69.65 0.65 24.78
N SER A 692 68.38 0.84 25.19
CA SER A 692 68.00 1.49 26.46
C SER A 692 67.00 0.70 27.29
N VAL A 693 65.96 0.13 26.65
CA VAL A 693 64.85 -0.55 27.32
C VAL A 693 64.86 -2.04 26.93
N PRO A 694 64.73 -2.99 27.88
CA PRO A 694 64.64 -4.41 27.56
C PRO A 694 63.54 -4.72 26.52
N PRO A 695 63.79 -5.59 25.52
CA PRO A 695 62.81 -5.90 24.48
C PRO A 695 61.46 -6.40 25.00
N THR A 696 61.44 -7.11 26.13
CA THR A 696 60.22 -7.61 26.78
C THR A 696 59.34 -6.46 27.30
N ILE A 697 59.95 -5.47 27.95
CA ILE A 697 59.26 -4.27 28.47
C ILE A 697 58.77 -3.42 27.30
N TRP A 698 59.59 -3.24 26.26
CA TRP A 698 59.17 -2.49 25.07
C TRP A 698 58.00 -3.16 24.33
N TYR A 699 58.06 -4.49 24.14
CA TYR A 699 56.97 -5.24 23.53
C TYR A 699 55.69 -5.14 24.36
N ARG A 700 55.80 -5.28 25.69
CA ARG A 700 54.66 -5.14 26.62
C ARG A 700 54.05 -3.74 26.57
N PHE A 701 54.88 -2.71 26.54
CA PHE A 701 54.45 -1.32 26.36
C PHE A 701 53.66 -1.14 25.06
N VAL A 702 54.21 -1.59 23.93
CA VAL A 702 53.55 -1.47 22.62
C VAL A 702 52.23 -2.25 22.59
N ALA A 703 52.19 -3.45 23.17
CA ALA A 703 50.96 -4.24 23.27
C ALA A 703 49.89 -3.54 24.13
N GLY A 704 50.26 -2.99 25.29
CA GLY A 704 49.36 -2.23 26.16
C GLY A 704 48.86 -0.95 25.51
N LEU A 705 49.76 -0.20 24.84
CA LEU A 705 49.39 1.02 24.15
C LEU A 705 48.49 0.74 22.94
N ASN A 706 48.75 -0.31 22.16
CA ASN A 706 47.88 -0.74 21.06
C ASN A 706 46.49 -1.16 21.57
N ALA A 707 46.41 -1.78 22.75
CA ALA A 707 45.13 -2.09 23.39
C ALA A 707 44.33 -0.82 23.74
N GLN A 708 45.00 0.24 24.23
CA GLN A 708 44.34 1.53 24.51
C GLN A 708 44.01 2.32 23.23
N LEU A 709 44.92 2.34 22.25
CA LEU A 709 44.73 3.02 20.96
C LEU A 709 43.55 2.45 20.17
N ARG A 710 43.28 1.15 20.32
CA ARG A 710 42.11 0.49 19.74
C ARG A 710 40.78 1.10 20.19
N LEU A 711 40.70 1.68 21.38
CA LEU A 711 39.49 2.29 21.93
C LEU A 711 39.26 3.73 21.44
N VAL A 712 40.23 4.31 20.74
CA VAL A 712 40.16 5.69 20.21
C VAL A 712 39.17 5.76 19.05
N ARG A 713 38.30 6.78 19.07
CA ARG A 713 37.24 6.94 18.08
C ARG A 713 37.40 8.24 17.30
N ARG A 714 37.42 8.12 15.98
CA ARG A 714 37.32 9.26 15.07
C ARG A 714 35.99 10.01 15.32
N GLY A 715 36.07 11.30 15.65
CA GLY A 715 34.92 12.16 16.01
C GLY A 715 34.75 12.45 17.51
N HIS A 716 35.47 11.72 18.37
CA HIS A 716 35.54 11.96 19.82
C HIS A 716 36.99 11.88 20.34
N LEU A 717 37.96 12.31 19.53
CA LEU A 717 39.39 12.22 19.83
C LEU A 717 39.74 12.97 21.12
N LYS A 718 39.08 14.10 21.40
CA LYS A 718 39.31 14.88 22.64
C LYS A 718 39.14 14.06 23.92
N ILE A 719 38.11 13.21 23.96
CA ILE A 719 37.79 12.41 25.15
C ILE A 719 38.65 11.14 25.15
N THR A 720 38.75 10.46 24.00
CA THR A 720 39.45 9.18 23.94
C THR A 720 40.98 9.31 24.04
N LEU A 721 41.58 10.35 23.46
CA LEU A 721 43.02 10.60 23.58
C LEU A 721 43.41 11.04 25.00
N ARG A 722 42.51 11.72 25.73
CA ARG A 722 42.75 12.04 27.15
C ARG A 722 42.98 10.78 27.99
N HIS A 723 42.23 9.71 27.72
CA HIS A 723 42.45 8.43 28.41
C HIS A 723 43.84 7.84 28.11
N ILE A 724 44.37 8.05 26.91
CA ILE A 724 45.72 7.60 26.55
C ILE A 724 46.79 8.43 27.23
N VAL A 725 46.64 9.77 27.25
CA VAL A 725 47.59 10.65 27.95
C VAL A 725 47.67 10.25 29.42
N ASN A 726 46.51 10.11 30.09
CA ASN A 726 46.47 9.64 31.48
C ASN A 726 47.08 8.23 31.66
N TRP A 727 46.90 7.34 30.68
CA TRP A 727 47.50 5.99 30.73
C TRP A 727 49.02 6.05 30.55
N LEU A 728 49.54 6.91 29.67
CA LEU A 728 50.98 7.14 29.50
C LEU A 728 51.60 7.70 30.78
N ASP A 729 50.94 8.68 31.41
CA ASP A 729 51.41 9.30 32.66
C ASP A 729 51.43 8.29 33.83
N LEU A 730 50.42 7.42 33.93
CA LEU A 730 50.29 6.46 35.04
C LEU A 730 51.10 5.17 34.85
N TYR A 731 51.20 4.65 33.62
CA TYR A 731 51.80 3.32 33.36
C TYR A 731 53.17 3.42 32.68
N ALA A 732 53.37 4.34 31.75
CA ALA A 732 54.53 4.37 30.88
C ALA A 732 55.68 5.24 31.43
N HIS A 733 55.39 6.48 31.87
CA HIS A 733 56.43 7.38 32.38
C HIS A 733 57.17 6.83 33.62
N PRO A 734 56.50 6.24 34.64
CA PRO A 734 57.20 5.74 35.82
C PRO A 734 58.17 4.60 35.52
N THR A 735 57.86 3.73 34.54
CA THR A 735 58.70 2.58 34.20
C THR A 735 59.76 2.93 33.17
N LEU A 736 59.42 3.65 32.10
CA LEU A 736 60.38 4.07 31.06
C LEU A 736 61.37 5.13 31.57
N GLY A 737 60.95 5.95 32.55
CA GLY A 737 61.83 6.92 33.22
C GLY A 737 63.00 6.25 33.95
N THR A 738 62.84 5.03 34.46
CA THR A 738 63.96 4.27 35.07
C THR A 738 65.05 3.88 34.06
N TYR A 739 64.71 3.86 32.77
CA TYR A 739 65.63 3.61 31.65
C TYR A 739 66.05 4.90 30.91
N GLY A 740 65.69 6.07 31.45
CA GLY A 740 66.06 7.38 30.89
C GLY A 740 65.25 7.82 29.67
N VAL A 741 64.13 7.15 29.36
CA VAL A 741 63.31 7.41 28.16
C VAL A 741 61.96 8.02 28.55
N HIS A 742 61.62 9.15 27.94
CA HIS A 742 60.32 9.81 28.08
C HIS A 742 59.53 9.68 26.77
N VAL A 743 58.21 9.45 26.85
CA VAL A 743 57.35 9.24 25.68
C VAL A 743 56.15 10.14 25.75
N ASP A 744 55.98 10.99 24.75
CA ASP A 744 54.85 11.93 24.66
C ASP A 744 53.99 11.65 23.44
N LEU A 745 52.67 11.83 23.59
CA LEU A 745 51.76 11.85 22.46
C LEU A 745 51.95 13.16 21.68
N ALA A 746 52.09 13.07 20.37
CA ALA A 746 52.26 14.22 19.49
C ALA A 746 51.35 14.14 18.26
N TRP A 747 51.07 15.30 17.67
CA TRP A 747 50.46 15.39 16.36
C TRP A 747 51.45 16.02 15.38
N PHE A 748 51.49 15.48 14.17
CA PHE A 748 52.35 15.90 13.07
C PHE A 748 51.46 16.50 11.98
N GLN A 749 51.87 17.64 11.41
CA GLN A 749 51.08 18.33 10.39
C GLN A 749 51.62 18.01 8.98
N PRO A 750 50.90 17.23 8.15
CA PRO A 750 51.26 17.02 6.76
C PRO A 750 50.30 17.84 5.87
N THR A 751 50.78 18.97 5.36
CA THR A 751 50.20 19.69 4.19
C THR A 751 48.72 20.16 4.29
N ALA A 752 48.18 20.67 3.17
CA ALA A 752 47.03 21.60 3.09
C ALA A 752 45.64 20.99 3.39
N SER A 753 45.56 19.69 3.65
CA SER A 753 44.33 19.01 4.10
C SER A 753 44.17 19.18 5.62
N GLU A 754 42.93 19.19 6.14
CA GLU A 754 42.67 19.30 7.58
C GLU A 754 43.01 18.00 8.37
N TYR A 755 43.78 17.07 7.81
CA TYR A 755 44.11 15.78 8.44
C TYR A 755 45.32 15.90 9.37
N CYS A 756 45.19 15.42 10.61
CA CYS A 756 46.28 15.38 11.58
C CYS A 756 46.79 13.93 11.71
N GLN A 757 48.09 13.72 11.51
CA GLN A 757 48.73 12.45 11.83
C GLN A 757 49.09 12.44 13.32
N PHE A 758 48.75 11.36 14.04
CA PHE A 758 49.11 11.20 15.45
C PHE A 758 50.25 10.20 15.59
N GLY A 759 51.06 10.37 16.63
CA GLY A 759 52.14 9.45 16.96
C GLY A 759 52.75 9.74 18.33
N LEU A 760 53.86 9.08 18.63
CA LEU A 760 54.67 9.33 19.81
C LEU A 760 55.93 10.09 19.45
N VAL A 761 56.39 10.94 20.36
CA VAL A 761 57.74 11.49 20.34
C VAL A 761 58.48 10.94 21.54
N VAL A 762 59.59 10.25 21.26
CA VAL A 762 60.46 9.69 22.30
C VAL A 762 61.58 10.69 22.56
N ARG A 763 61.75 11.10 23.82
CA ARG A 763 62.71 12.09 24.30
C ARG A 763 63.60 11.48 25.40
N VAL A 764 64.74 12.11 25.64
CA VAL A 764 65.56 11.83 26.82
C VAL A 764 64.92 12.51 28.02
N THR A 765 64.88 11.83 29.17
CA THR A 765 64.42 12.42 30.43
C THR A 765 65.52 13.36 30.95
N GLU A 766 65.30 14.68 30.90
CA GLU A 766 66.20 15.63 31.57
C GLU A 766 65.97 15.54 33.07
N ASN A 767 67.02 15.27 33.85
CA ASN A 767 66.94 15.28 35.31
C ASN A 767 66.60 16.72 35.78
N GLU A 768 65.34 16.97 36.11
CA GLU A 768 64.92 18.21 36.77
C GLU A 768 65.60 18.31 38.14
N SER A 769 66.63 19.14 38.22
CA SER A 769 67.09 19.69 39.49
C SER A 769 67.14 21.21 39.40
N THR A 770 66.28 21.82 40.22
CA THR A 770 66.34 23.17 40.83
C THR A 770 65.68 24.38 40.16
N LEU A 771 64.65 24.85 40.88
CA LEU A 771 64.14 26.21 41.12
C LEU A 771 62.95 26.75 40.29
N PRO A 772 62.09 27.61 40.89
CA PRO A 772 60.66 27.36 41.02
C PRO A 772 59.79 28.36 40.25
N SER A 773 58.53 27.96 40.10
CA SER A 773 57.37 28.72 39.66
C SER A 773 57.28 30.14 40.25
N LEU A 774 57.14 31.15 39.39
CA LEU A 774 56.47 32.40 39.73
C LEU A 774 55.17 32.50 38.91
N GLU A 775 54.07 32.68 39.64
CA GLU A 775 52.69 32.67 39.17
C GLU A 775 52.33 33.85 38.26
N SER A 776 51.44 33.55 37.30
CA SER A 776 50.25 34.30 36.87
C SER A 776 50.35 35.81 36.56
N TYR A 777 50.11 36.17 35.30
CA TYR A 777 49.11 37.18 34.94
C TYR A 777 48.53 36.89 33.54
N ASP A 778 47.24 37.20 33.43
CA ASP A 778 46.25 36.82 32.42
C ASP A 778 46.44 37.31 30.97
N GLU A 779 45.82 36.50 30.10
CA GLU A 779 45.07 36.79 28.87
C GLU A 779 45.58 37.74 27.77
N SER A 780 45.36 37.22 26.54
CA SER A 780 45.17 37.93 25.27
C SER A 780 46.42 38.32 24.47
N ARG A 781 46.81 37.46 23.52
CA ARG A 781 47.01 37.86 22.12
C ARG A 781 46.94 36.66 21.18
N LEU A 782 45.94 36.74 20.29
CA LEU A 782 45.75 35.88 19.15
C LEU A 782 47.02 35.80 18.29
N MET A 783 47.49 34.56 18.12
CA MET A 783 47.64 33.88 16.83
C MET A 783 47.82 34.79 15.59
N GLU A 784 49.05 35.24 15.33
CA GLU A 784 49.45 35.74 14.02
C GLU A 784 50.21 34.61 13.29
N LYS A 785 49.46 33.82 12.49
CA LYS A 785 50.03 32.86 11.54
C LYS A 785 50.31 33.60 10.24
N GLN A 786 51.59 33.80 9.92
CA GLN A 786 52.03 34.22 8.58
C GLN A 786 52.31 32.96 7.73
N PRO A 787 51.76 32.84 6.50
CA PRO A 787 51.97 31.69 5.63
C PRO A 787 53.23 31.83 4.78
N CYS A 788 54.05 30.77 4.69
CA CYS A 788 55.06 30.65 3.65
C CYS A 788 54.39 30.23 2.33
N LEU A 789 54.09 31.21 1.48
CA LEU A 789 53.88 31.04 0.03
C LEU A 789 55.14 31.56 -0.66
N LEU A 790 55.98 30.68 -1.22
CA LEU A 790 57.00 31.10 -2.17
C LEU A 790 56.43 30.98 -3.59
N ARG A 791 55.90 32.10 -4.07
CA ARG A 791 55.71 32.37 -5.50
C ARG A 791 57.08 32.78 -6.05
N SER A 792 57.48 32.13 -7.13
CA SER A 792 58.61 32.51 -7.99
C SER A 792 58.65 34.01 -8.26
N GLN A 793 59.79 34.67 -8.01
CA GLN A 793 60.27 35.75 -8.87
C GLN A 793 61.76 36.09 -8.63
N ARG A 794 62.48 36.17 -9.76
CA ARG A 794 63.72 36.91 -10.05
C ARG A 794 64.50 37.52 -8.87
N ASN A 795 65.79 37.15 -8.81
CA ASN A 795 66.93 37.93 -8.28
C ASN A 795 66.83 39.45 -8.61
N PRO A 796 67.39 40.37 -7.78
CA PRO A 796 68.83 40.35 -7.44
C PRO A 796 69.27 40.79 -6.01
N GLU A 797 70.46 40.28 -5.67
CA GLU A 797 71.63 40.89 -4.99
C GLU A 797 71.61 41.39 -3.53
N HIS A 798 72.71 41.00 -2.87
CA HIS A 798 73.41 41.59 -1.71
C HIS A 798 72.78 41.39 -0.31
N GLN A 799 73.50 41.10 0.77
CA GLN A 799 74.87 40.66 1.07
C GLN A 799 74.92 40.45 2.62
N LEU A 800 75.76 39.52 3.07
CA LEU A 800 76.59 39.57 4.30
C LEU A 800 75.97 39.32 5.71
N ILE A 801 76.51 38.23 6.32
CA ILE A 801 77.04 38.07 7.70
C ILE A 801 76.01 38.08 8.85
N GLY A 802 75.99 37.17 9.83
CA GLY A 802 76.92 36.16 10.33
C GLY A 802 76.72 36.00 11.86
N ASN A 803 77.09 34.83 12.39
CA ASN A 803 77.26 34.41 13.80
C ASN A 803 76.07 33.77 14.58
N GLU A 804 76.04 32.44 14.50
CA GLU A 804 76.36 31.45 15.55
C GLU A 804 75.89 31.59 17.02
N HIS A 805 75.35 30.44 17.47
CA HIS A 805 75.29 29.86 18.82
C HIS A 805 74.23 30.33 19.83
N MET A 806 73.02 29.76 19.72
CA MET A 806 72.28 29.18 20.87
C MET A 806 71.57 27.90 20.40
N MET A 807 71.78 26.79 21.10
CA MET A 807 71.11 25.50 20.85
C MET A 807 69.59 25.67 20.96
N THR A 808 68.91 25.81 19.83
CA THR A 808 67.45 25.73 19.74
C THR A 808 67.01 24.26 19.67
N PRO A 809 65.90 23.86 20.32
CA PRO A 809 65.35 22.53 20.15
C PRO A 809 64.96 22.31 18.70
N ARG A 810 65.41 21.20 18.11
CA ARG A 810 65.10 20.74 16.74
C ARG A 810 63.63 21.02 16.40
N ARG A 811 63.37 21.90 15.42
CA ARG A 811 62.01 22.24 14.94
C ARG A 811 61.39 21.03 14.23
N MET A 812 60.63 20.22 14.98
CA MET A 812 59.67 19.27 14.40
C MET A 812 58.44 20.02 13.89
N SER A 813 57.97 19.67 12.70
CA SER A 813 56.72 20.16 12.11
C SER A 813 55.49 19.52 12.79
N GLY A 814 55.34 19.72 14.10
CA GLY A 814 54.30 19.10 14.93
C GLY A 814 54.26 19.64 16.36
N GLY A 815 53.20 19.33 17.11
CA GLY A 815 53.00 19.77 18.49
C GLY A 815 52.77 18.61 19.46
N ILE A 816 53.22 18.77 20.71
CA ILE A 816 52.97 17.79 21.79
C ILE A 816 51.51 17.93 22.27
N VAL A 817 50.84 16.80 22.44
CA VAL A 817 49.44 16.69 22.85
C VAL A 817 49.36 16.53 24.36
N ASN A 818 49.29 17.66 25.07
CA ASN A 818 49.02 17.71 26.50
C ASN A 818 47.50 17.82 26.78
N SER A 819 47.10 17.61 28.04
CA SER A 819 45.71 17.73 28.52
C SER A 819 45.06 19.08 28.18
N GLU A 820 45.85 20.16 28.11
CA GLU A 820 45.43 21.51 27.71
C GLU A 820 45.33 21.65 26.18
N SER A 821 46.34 21.21 25.44
CA SER A 821 46.38 21.22 23.96
C SER A 821 45.26 20.40 23.31
N LEU A 822 44.76 19.36 24.00
CA LEU A 822 43.60 18.57 23.57
C LEU A 822 42.30 19.39 23.50
N ARG A 823 42.15 20.43 24.32
CA ARG A 823 40.94 21.28 24.30
C ARG A 823 40.86 22.08 23.00
N THR A 824 42.01 22.52 22.49
CA THR A 824 42.15 23.35 21.28
C THR A 824 42.10 22.59 19.95
N LEU A 825 42.09 21.24 19.98
CA LEU A 825 42.05 20.43 18.76
C LEU A 825 40.73 20.65 17.99
N LYS A 826 40.80 21.01 16.71
CA LYS A 826 39.61 21.18 15.86
C LYS A 826 39.14 19.82 15.35
N GLU A 827 37.92 19.42 15.72
CA GLU A 827 37.30 18.19 15.22
C GLU A 827 36.20 18.52 14.22
N LYS A 828 36.22 17.88 13.04
CA LYS A 828 35.13 17.93 12.08
C LYS A 828 34.06 16.94 12.51
N LYS A 829 32.90 17.43 12.95
CA LYS A 829 31.73 16.58 13.24
C LYS A 829 31.23 15.98 11.93
N THR A 830 31.47 14.70 11.70
CA THR A 830 30.96 13.97 10.53
C THR A 830 29.50 13.60 10.71
N ILE A 831 28.75 13.56 9.59
CA ILE A 831 27.30 13.24 9.52
C ILE A 831 26.98 11.84 10.09
N TYR A 832 27.98 10.96 10.19
CA TYR A 832 27.87 9.58 10.71
C TYR A 832 27.96 9.43 12.24
N CYS A 833 27.85 10.53 12.98
CA CYS A 833 27.94 10.56 14.45
C CYS A 833 27.08 9.50 15.20
N PRO A 834 25.80 9.21 14.83
CA PRO A 834 25.00 8.23 15.57
C PRO A 834 25.48 6.77 15.36
N PHE A 835 25.99 6.44 14.17
CA PHE A 835 26.52 5.09 13.90
C PHE A 835 27.80 4.80 14.68
N ALA A 836 28.61 5.81 14.95
CA ALA A 836 29.82 5.71 15.78
C ALA A 836 29.51 5.38 17.26
N PHE A 837 28.26 5.60 17.71
CA PHE A 837 27.82 5.11 19.02
C PHE A 837 27.51 3.62 18.98
N ILE A 838 26.85 3.13 17.94
CA ILE A 838 26.41 1.73 17.84
C ILE A 838 27.60 0.81 17.58
N ILE A 839 28.46 1.20 16.65
CA ILE A 839 29.60 0.40 16.19
C ILE A 839 30.89 1.01 16.73
N CYS A 840 31.58 0.28 17.61
CA CYS A 840 32.87 0.74 18.12
C CYS A 840 33.73 -0.41 18.65
N ASN A 841 35.05 -0.26 18.58
CA ASN A 841 35.95 -1.20 19.22
C ASN A 841 35.81 -1.14 20.76
N THR A 842 35.70 -2.30 21.40
CA THR A 842 35.44 -2.44 22.85
C THR A 842 36.47 -3.34 23.55
N LYS A 843 36.54 -3.33 24.89
CA LYS A 843 37.45 -4.20 25.65
C LYS A 843 37.03 -5.70 25.57
N PRO A 844 37.98 -6.65 25.67
CA PRO A 844 37.68 -8.08 25.72
C PRO A 844 36.96 -8.47 27.03
N VAL A 845 36.20 -9.57 26.99
CA VAL A 845 35.37 -10.11 28.08
C VAL A 845 35.87 -11.49 28.58
N GLY A 846 36.86 -12.12 27.92
CA GLY A 846 37.60 -13.25 28.48
C GLY A 846 36.96 -14.65 28.35
N HIS A 847 35.96 -14.83 27.48
CA HIS A 847 35.40 -16.15 27.15
C HIS A 847 35.61 -16.41 25.66
N GLN A 848 36.39 -17.42 25.28
CA GLN A 848 36.74 -17.71 23.88
C GLN A 848 35.94 -18.90 23.28
N ASP A 849 35.68 -19.97 24.05
CA ASP A 849 35.15 -21.24 23.49
C ASP A 849 33.65 -21.22 23.16
N LEU A 850 32.81 -20.58 23.98
CA LEU A 850 31.37 -20.42 23.72
C LEU A 850 31.08 -19.53 22.49
N VAL A 851 32.03 -18.69 22.09
CA VAL A 851 31.75 -17.56 21.20
C VAL A 851 31.67 -17.96 19.74
N GLY A 852 32.34 -19.04 19.32
CA GLY A 852 32.21 -19.57 17.95
C GLY A 852 30.80 -20.05 17.62
N LEU A 853 30.13 -20.71 18.58
CA LEU A 853 28.73 -21.13 18.46
C LEU A 853 27.79 -19.92 18.44
N PHE A 854 27.97 -18.97 19.37
CA PHE A 854 27.17 -17.74 19.39
C PHE A 854 27.28 -16.95 18.08
N ILE A 855 28.46 -16.83 17.50
CA ILE A 855 28.67 -16.13 16.23
C ILE A 855 28.00 -16.86 15.06
N SER A 856 28.00 -18.20 15.07
CA SER A 856 27.31 -19.00 14.05
C SER A 856 25.78 -18.82 14.13
N ILE A 857 25.23 -18.76 15.35
CA ILE A 857 23.80 -18.46 15.59
C ILE A 857 23.48 -17.03 15.12
N LEU A 858 24.31 -16.05 15.47
CA LEU A 858 24.11 -14.66 15.06
C LEU A 858 24.17 -14.48 13.53
N LEU A 859 25.06 -15.22 12.86
CA LEU A 859 25.17 -15.22 11.39
C LEU A 859 23.96 -15.82 10.68
N LEU A 860 23.45 -16.94 11.18
CA LEU A 860 22.24 -17.56 10.64
C LEU A 860 20.97 -16.75 11.00
N GLY A 861 20.96 -16.14 12.18
CA GLY A 861 19.94 -15.19 12.60
C GLY A 861 19.84 -14.02 11.61
N ASP A 862 20.98 -13.43 11.21
CA ASP A 862 21.03 -12.41 10.17
C ASP A 862 20.40 -12.88 8.87
N LEU A 863 20.80 -14.06 8.40
CA LEU A 863 20.26 -14.64 7.17
C LEU A 863 18.74 -14.79 7.23
N SER A 864 18.20 -15.31 8.34
CA SER A 864 16.76 -15.46 8.53
C SER A 864 16.02 -14.12 8.54
N LEU A 865 16.57 -13.11 9.22
CA LEU A 865 16.02 -11.75 9.24
C LEU A 865 16.01 -11.12 7.85
N MET A 866 17.05 -11.37 7.04
CA MET A 866 17.08 -10.90 5.66
C MET A 866 15.96 -11.51 4.82
N PHE A 867 15.72 -12.82 4.91
CA PHE A 867 14.62 -13.46 4.18
C PHE A 867 13.24 -12.98 4.64
N LEU A 868 13.03 -12.83 5.96
CA LEU A 868 11.76 -12.37 6.52
C LEU A 868 11.47 -10.92 6.12
N THR A 869 12.47 -10.05 6.12
CA THR A 869 12.32 -8.64 5.68
C THR A 869 12.02 -8.55 4.19
N ILE A 870 12.66 -9.36 3.34
CA ILE A 870 12.35 -9.41 1.90
C ILE A 870 10.90 -9.88 1.67
N LEU A 871 10.47 -10.95 2.35
CA LEU A 871 9.11 -11.48 2.24
C LEU A 871 8.06 -10.47 2.72
N GLN A 872 8.34 -9.76 3.82
CA GLN A 872 7.48 -8.70 4.33
C GLN A 872 7.35 -7.55 3.32
N MET A 873 8.46 -7.10 2.72
CA MET A 873 8.43 -6.02 1.74
C MET A 873 7.72 -6.42 0.45
N TYR A 874 7.85 -7.69 0.02
CA TYR A 874 7.06 -8.26 -1.07
C TYR A 874 5.56 -8.24 -0.77
N SER A 875 5.18 -8.61 0.46
CA SER A 875 3.77 -8.62 0.87
C SER A 875 3.13 -7.22 0.91
N LEU A 876 3.93 -6.17 1.16
CA LEU A 876 3.45 -4.79 1.18
C LEU A 876 3.27 -4.21 -0.24
N SER A 877 4.31 -4.26 -1.07
CA SER A 877 4.25 -3.75 -2.45
C SER A 877 5.43 -4.25 -3.30
N LEU A 878 5.14 -4.58 -4.55
CA LEU A 878 6.15 -4.94 -5.55
C LEU A 878 7.12 -3.77 -5.84
N LEU A 879 6.65 -2.52 -5.74
CA LEU A 879 7.50 -1.34 -5.83
C LEU A 879 8.46 -1.22 -4.63
N ASN A 880 7.99 -1.54 -3.42
CA ASN A 880 8.82 -1.52 -2.21
C ASN A 880 9.86 -2.64 -2.22
N PHE A 881 9.47 -3.82 -2.70
CA PHE A 881 10.38 -4.93 -2.94
C PHE A 881 11.51 -4.51 -3.89
N PHE A 882 11.16 -3.88 -5.02
CA PHE A 882 12.15 -3.36 -5.95
C PHE A 882 12.97 -2.19 -5.39
N LEU A 883 12.40 -1.28 -4.62
CA LEU A 883 13.14 -0.21 -3.96
C LEU A 883 14.20 -0.75 -2.99
N VAL A 884 13.84 -1.72 -2.14
CA VAL A 884 14.80 -2.38 -1.24
C VAL A 884 15.86 -3.15 -2.04
N LEU A 885 15.47 -3.79 -3.15
CA LEU A 885 16.37 -4.54 -4.01
C LEU A 885 17.22 -3.67 -4.96
N PHE A 886 16.87 -2.42 -5.25
CA PHE A 886 17.60 -1.58 -6.22
C PHE A 886 18.29 -0.35 -5.61
N VAL A 887 17.85 0.14 -4.44
CA VAL A 887 18.53 1.26 -3.74
C VAL A 887 19.82 0.80 -3.06
N LEU A 888 19.88 -0.45 -2.59
CA LEU A 888 21.08 -1.10 -2.02
C LEU A 888 21.21 -2.54 -2.52
N PRO A 889 21.37 -2.75 -3.84
CA PRO A 889 21.09 -4.02 -4.51
C PRO A 889 21.92 -5.22 -4.06
N PHE A 890 23.04 -4.95 -3.42
CA PHE A 890 23.92 -5.96 -2.86
C PHE A 890 24.20 -5.77 -1.37
N GLY A 891 23.75 -4.65 -0.78
CA GLY A 891 23.90 -4.41 0.66
C GLY A 891 23.22 -5.51 1.49
N VAL A 892 22.02 -5.92 1.07
CA VAL A 892 21.17 -6.92 1.74
C VAL A 892 21.74 -8.35 1.69
N LEU A 893 22.38 -8.73 0.58
CA LEU A 893 22.84 -10.11 0.36
C LEU A 893 24.27 -10.37 0.85
N PHE A 894 25.14 -9.35 0.87
CA PHE A 894 26.56 -9.48 1.19
C PHE A 894 26.98 -9.59 2.68
N PRO A 895 26.16 -9.31 3.71
CA PRO A 895 26.58 -9.48 5.10
C PRO A 895 26.86 -10.95 5.42
N PHE A 896 26.01 -11.86 4.92
CA PHE A 896 26.17 -13.30 5.15
C PHE A 896 27.45 -13.89 4.53
N PRO A 897 27.77 -13.65 3.24
CA PRO A 897 29.08 -14.02 2.67
C PRO A 897 30.26 -13.41 3.42
N SER A 898 30.16 -12.15 3.85
CA SER A 898 31.22 -11.48 4.61
C SER A 898 31.46 -12.17 5.97
N GLY A 899 30.39 -12.54 6.67
CA GLY A 899 30.47 -13.25 7.93
C GLY A 899 30.96 -14.71 7.80
N ILE A 900 30.58 -15.43 6.74
CA ILE A 900 31.12 -16.77 6.45
C ILE A 900 32.61 -16.70 6.15
N CYS A 901 33.03 -15.75 5.31
CA CYS A 901 34.44 -15.52 5.03
C CYS A 901 35.22 -15.22 6.32
N ALA A 902 34.65 -14.44 7.25
CA ALA A 902 35.26 -14.18 8.55
C ALA A 902 35.36 -15.45 9.41
N LEU A 903 34.31 -16.29 9.42
CA LEU A 903 34.25 -17.52 10.21
C LEU A 903 35.31 -18.58 9.79
N PHE A 904 35.56 -18.72 8.49
CA PHE A 904 36.46 -19.75 7.94
C PHE A 904 37.89 -19.28 7.64
N SER A 905 38.21 -18.00 7.74
CA SER A 905 39.55 -17.48 7.40
C SER A 905 40.57 -17.50 8.55
N GLN A 906 40.25 -18.14 9.67
CA GLN A 906 41.10 -18.19 10.85
C GLN A 906 42.45 -18.89 10.59
N GLY A 907 43.53 -18.23 10.98
CA GLY A 907 44.87 -18.80 11.09
C GLY A 907 45.71 -18.01 12.10
N PRO A 908 46.60 -18.65 12.88
CA PRO A 908 47.31 -18.04 14.02
C PRO A 908 48.18 -16.82 13.65
N ARG A 909 48.52 -16.65 12.36
CA ARG A 909 49.37 -15.56 11.85
C ARG A 909 48.61 -14.35 11.25
N ARG A 910 47.27 -14.27 11.32
CA ARG A 910 46.46 -13.22 10.62
C ARG A 910 45.36 -12.54 11.47
N SER A 911 45.55 -12.39 12.78
CA SER A 911 44.54 -11.81 13.70
C SER A 911 44.02 -10.42 13.29
N ALA A 912 44.89 -9.49 12.90
CA ALA A 912 44.51 -8.12 12.51
C ALA A 912 43.71 -8.03 11.20
N GLY A 913 43.81 -9.02 10.31
CA GLY A 913 43.01 -9.08 9.07
C GLY A 913 41.58 -9.57 9.29
N LEU A 914 41.39 -10.44 10.29
CA LEU A 914 40.11 -11.08 10.62
C LEU A 914 39.14 -10.12 11.28
N ALA A 915 39.62 -9.30 12.22
CA ALA A 915 38.83 -8.28 12.88
C ALA A 915 38.16 -7.32 11.90
N ARG A 916 38.86 -6.97 10.82
CA ARG A 916 38.33 -6.09 9.76
C ARG A 916 37.19 -6.74 8.96
N LEU A 917 37.22 -8.05 8.77
CA LEU A 917 36.14 -8.78 8.08
C LEU A 917 34.87 -8.86 8.96
N TYR A 918 35.03 -9.11 10.26
CA TYR A 918 33.91 -9.06 11.21
C TYR A 918 33.32 -7.65 11.34
N ALA A 919 34.20 -6.64 11.39
CA ALA A 919 33.79 -5.25 11.43
C ALA A 919 32.99 -4.87 10.16
N LEU A 920 33.42 -5.35 8.98
CA LEU A 920 32.71 -5.14 7.72
C LEU A 920 31.33 -5.82 7.70
N TRP A 921 31.24 -7.05 8.19
CA TRP A 921 29.97 -7.74 8.36
C TRP A 921 29.03 -6.96 9.29
N ASN A 922 29.52 -6.54 10.45
CA ASN A 922 28.73 -5.79 11.43
C ASN A 922 28.18 -4.47 10.86
N PHE A 923 29.04 -3.70 10.17
CA PHE A 923 28.64 -2.44 9.54
C PHE A 923 27.59 -2.65 8.43
N SER A 924 27.82 -3.60 7.52
CA SER A 924 26.87 -3.88 6.43
C SER A 924 25.51 -4.40 6.93
N SER A 925 25.51 -5.27 7.94
CA SER A 925 24.30 -5.80 8.57
C SER A 925 23.44 -4.69 9.21
N LEU A 926 24.07 -3.71 9.88
CA LEU A 926 23.36 -2.58 10.50
C LEU A 926 22.72 -1.64 9.46
N VAL A 927 23.45 -1.30 8.39
CA VAL A 927 22.96 -0.43 7.32
C VAL A 927 21.71 -1.00 6.66
N ASN A 928 21.64 -2.32 6.46
CA ASN A 928 20.48 -2.97 5.84
C ASN A 928 19.18 -2.80 6.64
N VAL A 929 19.25 -2.96 7.96
CA VAL A 929 18.05 -2.87 8.80
C VAL A 929 17.56 -1.42 8.90
N VAL A 930 18.47 -0.45 8.92
CA VAL A 930 18.11 0.98 8.87
C VAL A 930 17.42 1.32 7.55
N VAL A 931 17.89 0.78 6.43
CA VAL A 931 17.29 1.02 5.11
C VAL A 931 15.92 0.38 5.02
N ALA A 932 15.76 -0.86 5.48
CA ALA A 932 14.46 -1.52 5.55
C ALA A 932 13.45 -0.72 6.39
N PHE A 933 13.89 -0.16 7.52
CA PHE A 933 13.08 0.72 8.37
C PHE A 933 12.62 1.99 7.63
N ILE A 934 13.53 2.66 6.91
CA ILE A 934 13.21 3.87 6.14
C ILE A 934 12.22 3.55 5.01
N CYS A 935 12.40 2.44 4.29
CA CYS A 935 11.48 2.01 3.23
C CYS A 935 10.08 1.69 3.79
N GLY A 936 10.00 1.02 4.94
CA GLY A 936 8.73 0.79 5.65
C GLY A 936 8.04 2.09 6.06
N PHE A 937 8.80 3.06 6.57
CA PHE A 937 8.30 4.39 6.94
C PHE A 937 7.73 5.15 5.73
N ILE A 938 8.45 5.14 4.59
CA ILE A 938 8.00 5.81 3.37
C ILE A 938 6.69 5.19 2.87
N HIS A 939 6.56 3.86 2.89
CA HIS A 939 5.31 3.20 2.50
C HIS A 939 4.15 3.58 3.40
N TYR A 940 4.35 3.59 4.72
CA TYR A 940 3.31 4.02 5.66
C TYR A 940 2.86 5.46 5.37
N TYR A 941 3.82 6.36 5.11
CA TYR A 941 3.52 7.75 4.79
C TYR A 941 2.75 7.89 3.47
N THR A 942 3.08 7.11 2.43
CA THR A 942 2.36 7.17 1.14
C THR A 942 0.97 6.55 1.23
N THR A 943 0.79 5.43 1.94
CA THR A 943 -0.53 4.79 2.11
C THR A 943 -1.49 5.67 2.92
N THR A 944 -1.02 6.29 4.01
CA THR A 944 -1.82 7.21 4.82
C THR A 944 -2.24 8.48 4.08
N HIS A 945 -1.43 8.93 3.10
CA HIS A 945 -1.76 10.09 2.27
C HIS A 945 -2.70 9.73 1.11
N SER A 946 -2.61 8.51 0.56
CA SER A 946 -3.48 8.01 -0.53
C SER A 946 -4.91 7.70 -0.05
N ASN A 947 -5.09 7.19 1.16
CA ASN A 947 -6.42 6.86 1.71
C ASN A 947 -7.28 8.10 2.03
N LYS A 948 -6.73 9.31 1.97
CA LYS A 948 -7.49 10.56 2.16
C LYS A 948 -8.32 10.98 0.94
N GLU A 949 -8.03 10.48 -0.26
CA GLU A 949 -8.80 10.83 -1.46
C GLU A 949 -10.03 9.93 -1.70
N HIS A 950 -10.10 8.75 -1.07
CA HIS A 950 -11.23 7.81 -1.22
C HIS A 950 -11.67 7.21 0.14
N SER A 951 -12.44 7.95 0.94
CA SER A 951 -13.45 7.36 1.86
C SER A 951 -14.23 8.40 2.66
N ASN A 952 -15.38 8.83 2.11
CA ASN A 952 -16.55 9.17 2.93
C ASN A 952 -17.21 7.85 3.35
N PHE A 953 -16.64 7.12 4.30
CA PHE A 953 -17.39 6.15 5.10
C PHE A 953 -16.66 5.92 6.44
N GLN A 954 -17.25 6.51 7.46
CA GLN A 954 -16.80 6.47 8.83
C GLN A 954 -17.19 5.13 9.47
N SER A 955 -16.19 4.33 9.85
CA SER A 955 -16.27 3.56 11.10
C SER A 955 -14.96 3.71 11.84
N TRP A 956 -15.02 4.52 12.89
CA TRP A 956 -13.94 4.82 13.81
C TRP A 956 -13.78 3.61 14.74
N SER A 957 -13.03 2.60 14.30
CA SER A 957 -12.53 1.55 15.20
C SER A 957 -11.01 1.62 15.21
N PHE A 958 -10.46 1.96 16.37
CA PHE A 958 -9.03 1.87 16.67
C PHE A 958 -8.57 0.43 16.37
N SER A 959 -7.95 0.20 15.21
CA SER A 959 -7.49 -1.12 14.77
C SER A 959 -5.96 -1.22 14.91
N MET A 960 -5.51 -2.27 15.60
CA MET A 960 -4.11 -2.52 15.99
C MET A 960 -3.12 -2.75 14.83
N ASP A 961 -3.57 -2.87 13.56
CA ASP A 961 -2.67 -3.22 12.44
C ASP A 961 -2.12 -2.01 11.65
N GLU A 962 -2.88 -0.92 11.51
CA GLU A 962 -2.36 0.28 10.81
C GLU A 962 -1.49 1.14 11.75
N SER A 963 -1.68 1.04 13.06
CA SER A 963 -0.96 1.84 14.06
C SER A 963 0.35 1.23 14.56
N GLU A 964 0.66 -0.04 14.25
CA GLU A 964 1.81 -0.78 14.84
C GLU A 964 2.82 -1.31 13.81
N TRP A 965 2.79 -0.85 12.55
CA TRP A 965 3.78 -1.26 11.53
C TRP A 965 5.23 -1.04 11.98
N TRP A 966 5.47 -0.07 12.88
CA TRP A 966 6.78 0.29 13.40
C TRP A 966 7.29 -0.68 14.48
N MET A 967 6.44 -1.50 15.12
CA MET A 967 6.83 -2.37 16.24
C MET A 967 7.85 -3.42 15.82
N LEU A 968 7.58 -4.15 14.72
CA LEU A 968 8.46 -5.20 14.24
C LEU A 968 9.79 -4.65 13.69
N PRO A 969 9.81 -3.62 12.80
CA PRO A 969 11.04 -2.97 12.37
C PRO A 969 11.85 -2.36 13.52
N SER A 970 11.20 -1.72 14.50
CA SER A 970 11.89 -1.14 15.67
C SER A 970 12.49 -2.23 16.56
N GLY A 971 11.77 -3.33 16.77
CA GLY A 971 12.27 -4.51 17.47
C GLY A 971 13.50 -5.11 16.78
N LEU A 972 13.49 -5.19 15.44
CA LEU A 972 14.64 -5.65 14.66
C LEU A 972 15.84 -4.72 14.77
N VAL A 973 15.64 -3.39 14.73
CA VAL A 973 16.71 -2.41 14.95
C VAL A 973 17.31 -2.57 16.36
N LEU A 974 16.48 -2.76 17.38
CA LEU A 974 16.95 -2.96 18.76
C LEU A 974 17.77 -4.25 18.91
N CYS A 975 17.26 -5.36 18.39
CA CYS A 975 17.98 -6.64 18.35
C CYS A 975 19.33 -6.50 17.64
N LYS A 976 19.38 -5.75 16.55
CA LYS A 976 20.62 -5.48 15.80
C LYS A 976 21.63 -4.65 16.56
N ILE A 977 21.20 -3.64 17.31
CA ILE A 977 22.10 -2.85 18.14
C ILE A 977 22.76 -3.75 19.19
N ILE A 978 22.00 -4.65 19.83
CA ILE A 978 22.53 -5.61 20.80
C ILE A 978 23.52 -6.56 20.13
N GLN A 979 23.14 -7.12 18.97
CA GLN A 979 23.99 -8.00 18.19
C GLN A 979 25.31 -7.34 17.80
N ALA A 980 25.28 -6.08 17.34
CA ALA A 980 26.46 -5.36 16.92
C ALA A 980 27.49 -5.22 18.06
N ARG A 981 27.01 -4.98 19.29
CA ARG A 981 27.87 -4.92 20.48
C ARG A 981 28.47 -6.27 20.84
N LEU A 982 27.73 -7.36 20.67
CA LEU A 982 28.22 -8.71 20.93
C LEU A 982 29.34 -9.09 19.94
N ILE A 983 29.18 -8.72 18.67
CA ILE A 983 30.22 -8.91 17.65
C ILE A 983 31.47 -8.09 18.00
N ASP A 984 31.33 -6.82 18.38
CA ASP A 984 32.46 -5.97 18.78
C ASP A 984 33.28 -6.55 19.95
N ARG A 985 32.58 -7.12 20.95
CA ARG A 985 33.22 -7.82 22.08
C ARG A 985 33.93 -9.09 21.65
N HIS A 986 33.35 -9.84 20.70
CA HIS A 986 33.99 -11.04 20.18
C HIS A 986 35.26 -10.72 19.41
N VAL A 987 35.24 -9.70 18.54
CA VAL A 987 36.42 -9.24 17.81
C VAL A 987 37.53 -8.84 18.78
N ALA A 988 37.19 -8.18 19.88
CA ALA A 988 38.15 -7.83 20.94
C ALA A 988 38.81 -9.06 21.58
N ASN A 989 38.04 -10.13 21.86
CA ASN A 989 38.56 -11.38 22.41
C ASN A 989 39.49 -12.13 21.43
N GLN A 990 39.32 -11.94 20.12
CA GLN A 990 40.17 -12.56 19.11
C GLN A 990 41.49 -11.80 18.92
N GLU A 991 41.45 -10.46 18.92
CA GLU A 991 42.65 -9.64 18.73
C GLU A 991 43.53 -9.58 19.98
N ILE A 992 42.93 -9.57 21.17
CA ILE A 992 43.64 -9.43 22.44
C ILE A 992 43.41 -10.69 23.26
N GLN A 993 44.39 -11.59 23.23
CA GLN A 993 44.35 -12.86 23.96
C GLN A 993 44.74 -12.72 25.44
N ASP A 994 45.56 -11.72 25.76
CA ASP A 994 46.03 -11.48 27.12
C ASP A 994 45.17 -10.40 27.83
N PRO A 995 44.33 -10.78 28.80
CA PRO A 995 43.47 -9.85 29.52
C PRO A 995 44.23 -8.92 30.47
N SER A 996 45.45 -9.28 30.88
CA SER A 996 46.25 -8.48 31.82
C SER A 996 46.66 -7.11 31.26
N LEU A 997 46.61 -6.92 29.94
CA LEU A 997 46.83 -5.65 29.24
C LEU A 997 45.82 -4.55 29.63
N TYR A 998 44.65 -4.91 30.19
CA TYR A 998 43.64 -3.97 30.67
C TYR A 998 43.57 -3.88 32.19
N SER A 999 44.52 -4.46 32.92
CA SER A 999 44.58 -4.39 34.37
C SER A 999 44.67 -2.94 34.88
N SER A 1000 43.88 -2.62 35.91
CA SER A 1000 43.97 -1.35 36.62
C SER A 1000 45.20 -1.24 37.52
N ASP A 1001 45.85 -2.36 37.83
CA ASP A 1001 47.08 -2.40 38.65
C ASP A 1001 48.32 -2.42 37.73
N PRO A 1002 49.19 -1.38 37.78
CA PRO A 1002 50.43 -1.33 36.99
C PRO A 1002 51.36 -2.52 37.25
N ASN A 1003 51.39 -3.06 38.47
CA ASN A 1003 52.27 -4.18 38.79
C ASN A 1003 51.83 -5.44 38.05
N VAL A 1004 50.52 -5.71 38.01
CA VAL A 1004 49.95 -6.84 37.26
C VAL A 1004 50.17 -6.69 35.76
N PHE A 1005 50.15 -5.45 35.24
CA PHE A 1005 50.41 -5.18 33.83
C PHE A 1005 51.85 -5.50 33.39
N TRP A 1006 52.84 -5.17 34.23
CA TRP A 1006 54.27 -5.35 33.90
C TRP A 1006 54.83 -6.75 34.28
N HIS A 1007 54.22 -7.46 35.22
CA HIS A 1007 54.69 -8.77 35.70
C HIS A 1007 54.10 -10.00 34.97
N SER A 1008 53.02 -9.80 34.19
CA SER A 1008 52.43 -10.80 33.29
C SER A 1008 53.22 -10.95 32.00
#